data_AF-A0A9P8T0R4-F1
#
_entry.id   AF-A0A9P8T0R4-F1
#
_cell.length_a   1.000
_cell.length_b   1.000
_cell.length_c   1.000
_cell.angle_alpha   90.00
_cell.angle_beta   90.00
_cell.angle_gamma   90.00
#
_symmetry.space_group_name_H-M   'P 1'
#
loop_
_entity.id
_entity.type
_entity.pdbx_description
1 polymer ?
#
loop_
_entity_poly.entity_id
_entity_poly.type
_entity_poly.pdbx_seq_one_letter_code
_entity_poly.pdbx_strand_id
1 'polypeptide(L)'
;MVLRKILHLPNLKQMTADIAGPYPHPKKELGHAINYLTGNHDYDIPEKTKMDELATLRARLETKPSFNPNLKFDPKKHFVFKDEYYETVKQFSLSDLNIKKTRVKPVSDFAAAYPFPLLSPEAVDMVLWEAVRPDIVEKYGRLPNLAKSATRLDFHIGGHCSRQGPFTQAMLTSPILYKIIEGFCKVKVKALFSAGHFNFSLASNDPEEILRTEKSKDEQFRIYEAQSKEGGDEIPSSLGLHYDSSSFALVIMMDMGDDAVGGETGIVTGDDKFVRVPDPKVGYATLIQGMVLKHVATKPISNSNRITAVGGYCVSGPEMLDNILLTSVKPSILPRNNYDEFYNDWAQFRLKNLEEHIGFYRKKLMKAADEGKTFNQLSFIKRCREMERYLVKCWDEMEAYNNPPFPPAEFSTPYSELPDLEDRPKVLYIPANDSVHDDQAWKILNERFELIYYDCKTEQEYIEEVQKPNGRFSGIRAICRPTWLKGYPYVNHFLFRNEPVKHLPDSVEIIVQSGHGYDIVDLEYLTYAENCVWKGDYYGAAPLTYWGDNPSGRTLGIIGLGSIAIRVARACKAMDMNVVYHNRSQKPDYELEIEGLKFYPDLNEMLAITDCIFISCPYTPATKHLINFDRFKYMKDKVRLVNIARGPIVEEAAIIDALERGQLVGAGFDVHEFEPKIHPKLLADYRVTLLPHIGVASKDSFKAFERKCVENLVEYFYGNGKPSAVNKELLEDIN
;
A
#
# COMPACT_ATOMS: atom_id res chain seq x y z
N MET A 1 19.09 -12.11 21.96
CA MET A 1 17.76 -12.64 21.56
C MET A 1 17.26 -12.11 20.21
N VAL A 2 17.77 -10.98 19.70
CA VAL A 2 17.57 -10.55 18.28
C VAL A 2 18.65 -11.11 17.33
N LEU A 3 19.80 -11.56 17.86
CA LEU A 3 20.90 -12.16 17.07
C LEU A 3 20.81 -13.68 16.83
N ARG A 4 19.79 -14.38 17.34
CA ARG A 4 19.64 -15.84 17.14
C ARG A 4 18.80 -16.24 15.92
N LYS A 5 18.18 -15.30 15.21
CA LYS A 5 17.39 -15.56 13.99
C LYS A 5 18.19 -15.48 12.67
N ILE A 6 19.49 -15.18 12.72
CA ILE A 6 20.32 -14.95 11.51
C ILE A 6 21.24 -16.14 11.17
N LEU A 7 21.39 -17.16 12.02
CA LEU A 7 22.48 -18.16 11.91
C LEU A 7 22.08 -19.59 11.50
N HIS A 8 20.97 -19.82 10.79
CA HIS A 8 20.61 -21.17 10.27
C HIS A 8 20.45 -21.19 8.74
N LEU A 9 21.56 -21.03 8.02
CA LEU A 9 21.69 -21.45 6.64
C LEU A 9 22.80 -22.53 6.55
N PRO A 10 22.51 -23.78 6.17
CA PRO A 10 23.54 -24.72 5.77
C PRO A 10 23.97 -24.46 4.32
N ASN A 11 25.28 -24.49 4.11
CA ASN A 11 26.00 -24.56 2.82
C ASN A 11 26.08 -23.30 1.95
N LEU A 12 27.04 -22.44 2.30
CA LEU A 12 27.71 -21.52 1.37
C LEU A 12 28.57 -22.31 0.36
N LYS A 13 27.98 -22.65 -0.80
CA LYS A 13 28.75 -22.80 -2.04
C LYS A 13 28.27 -21.73 -3.02
N GLN A 14 29.17 -20.78 -3.25
CA GLN A 14 29.31 -19.89 -4.40
C GLN A 14 28.21 -20.06 -5.47
N MET A 15 27.15 -19.25 -5.36
CA MET A 15 26.18 -19.04 -6.44
C MET A 15 26.02 -17.53 -6.62
N THR A 16 26.55 -17.01 -7.73
CA THR A 16 25.94 -15.89 -8.44
C THR A 16 24.53 -16.34 -8.80
N ALA A 17 23.54 -15.94 -8.01
CA ALA A 17 22.15 -16.28 -8.23
C ALA A 17 21.48 -15.15 -9.01
N ASP A 18 20.97 -15.49 -10.20
CA ASP A 18 19.84 -14.79 -10.77
C ASP A 18 18.73 -14.77 -9.71
N ILE A 19 18.27 -13.57 -9.33
CA ILE A 19 17.20 -13.39 -8.37
C ILE A 19 15.88 -13.75 -9.07
N ALA A 20 15.55 -15.05 -9.09
CA ALA A 20 14.22 -15.53 -9.42
C ALA A 20 13.37 -15.53 -8.13
N GLY A 21 12.70 -14.41 -7.84
CA GLY A 21 11.73 -14.30 -6.76
C GLY A 21 10.33 -14.80 -7.18
N PRO A 22 9.47 -15.22 -6.24
CA PRO A 22 8.15 -15.83 -6.51
C PRO A 22 7.06 -14.81 -6.91
N TYR A 23 7.45 -13.65 -7.42
CA TYR A 23 6.54 -12.57 -7.79
C TYR A 23 6.51 -12.44 -9.31
N PRO A 24 5.34 -12.20 -9.93
CA PRO A 24 5.30 -11.89 -11.35
C PRO A 24 6.15 -10.65 -11.61
N HIS A 25 7.11 -10.77 -12.51
CA HIS A 25 7.87 -9.63 -13.02
C HIS A 25 6.89 -8.52 -13.45
N PRO A 26 7.18 -7.23 -13.15
CA PRO A 26 6.35 -6.11 -13.60
C PRO A 26 6.03 -6.26 -15.09
N LYS A 27 4.74 -6.37 -15.40
CA LYS A 27 4.25 -6.63 -16.76
C LYS A 27 4.78 -5.56 -17.73
N LYS A 28 5.05 -5.99 -18.97
CA LYS A 28 5.41 -5.18 -20.15
C LYS A 28 4.59 -3.91 -20.35
N GLU A 29 3.39 -3.94 -19.82
CA GLU A 29 2.32 -2.99 -20.08
C GLU A 29 2.32 -1.83 -19.06
N LEU A 30 3.21 -1.84 -18.05
CA LEU A 30 3.30 -0.80 -17.01
C LEU A 30 4.74 -0.39 -16.66
N GLY A 31 5.56 -0.05 -17.67
CA GLY A 31 6.83 0.66 -17.46
C GLY A 31 7.88 -0.14 -16.65
N HIS A 32 8.51 -1.10 -17.33
CA HIS A 32 9.37 -2.12 -16.76
C HIS A 32 10.51 -1.68 -15.81
N ALA A 33 10.51 -2.29 -14.62
CA ALA A 33 11.60 -2.31 -13.65
C ALA A 33 12.92 -2.99 -14.13
N ILE A 34 12.89 -3.77 -15.22
CA ILE A 34 14.04 -4.60 -15.66
C ILE A 34 15.22 -3.73 -16.17
N ASN A 35 14.94 -2.54 -16.72
CA ASN A 35 15.99 -1.64 -17.20
C ASN A 35 16.64 -0.79 -16.10
N TYR A 36 15.91 -0.52 -15.01
CA TYR A 36 16.35 0.40 -13.95
C TYR A 36 17.38 -0.22 -13.01
N LEU A 37 17.36 -1.54 -12.83
CA LEU A 37 18.34 -2.30 -12.05
C LEU A 37 19.64 -2.58 -12.83
N THR A 38 19.59 -2.59 -14.16
CA THR A 38 20.69 -3.01 -15.03
C THR A 38 21.39 -1.85 -15.73
N GLY A 39 20.87 -0.62 -15.63
CA GLY A 39 21.39 0.54 -16.34
C GLY A 39 21.10 0.51 -17.85
N ASN A 40 20.09 -0.24 -18.29
CA ASN A 40 19.75 -0.39 -19.71
C ASN A 40 18.98 0.82 -20.26
N HIS A 41 19.32 1.24 -21.48
CA HIS A 41 19.22 2.63 -21.98
C HIS A 41 18.02 2.92 -22.92
N ASP A 42 16.81 2.50 -22.57
CA ASP A 42 15.65 2.68 -23.48
C ASP A 42 15.17 4.15 -23.62
N TYR A 43 15.64 5.05 -22.76
CA TYR A 43 15.24 6.47 -22.71
C TYR A 43 16.42 7.44 -22.84
N ASP A 44 17.50 7.02 -23.47
CA ASP A 44 18.63 7.93 -23.67
C ASP A 44 18.29 9.08 -24.61
N ILE A 45 18.92 10.23 -24.36
CA ILE A 45 18.84 11.37 -25.29
C ILE A 45 19.49 10.94 -26.61
N PRO A 46 18.82 11.13 -27.78
CA PRO A 46 19.38 10.73 -29.05
C PRO A 46 20.68 11.48 -29.38
N GLU A 47 21.64 10.79 -30.01
CA GLU A 47 22.93 11.40 -30.40
C GLU A 47 22.77 12.65 -31.27
N LYS A 48 21.77 12.67 -32.16
CA LYS A 48 21.43 13.86 -32.95
C LYS A 48 21.17 15.08 -32.05
N THR A 49 20.36 14.91 -31.01
CA THR A 49 20.04 15.98 -30.05
C THR A 49 21.28 16.43 -29.25
N LYS A 50 22.16 15.49 -28.89
CA LYS A 50 23.41 15.80 -28.18
C LYS A 50 24.38 16.60 -29.04
N MET A 51 24.55 16.21 -30.30
CA MET A 51 25.55 16.76 -31.21
C MET A 51 25.12 18.05 -31.90
N ASP A 52 23.81 18.32 -31.98
CA ASP A 52 23.28 19.52 -32.62
C ASP A 52 22.77 20.54 -31.58
N GLU A 53 21.57 20.32 -31.03
CA GLU A 53 20.91 21.33 -30.18
C GLU A 53 21.66 21.56 -28.86
N LEU A 54 22.05 20.50 -28.16
CA LEU A 54 22.80 20.64 -26.89
C LEU A 54 24.22 21.17 -27.10
N ALA A 55 24.88 20.79 -28.20
CA ALA A 55 26.19 21.33 -28.55
C ALA A 55 26.12 22.83 -28.87
N THR A 56 25.08 23.26 -29.61
CA THR A 56 24.82 24.67 -29.94
C THR A 56 24.52 25.48 -28.68
N LEU A 57 23.66 24.95 -27.80
CA LEU A 57 23.34 25.59 -26.53
C LEU A 57 24.60 25.78 -25.66
N ARG A 58 25.43 24.73 -25.55
CA ARG A 58 26.68 24.79 -24.79
C ARG A 58 27.66 25.80 -25.39
N ALA A 59 27.87 25.79 -26.70
CA ALA A 59 28.73 26.77 -27.37
C ALA A 59 28.25 28.21 -27.16
N ARG A 60 26.94 28.44 -27.16
CA ARG A 60 26.34 29.76 -26.85
C ARG A 60 26.66 30.22 -25.42
N LEU A 61 26.72 29.31 -24.45
CA LEU A 61 27.07 29.64 -23.07
C LEU A 61 28.58 29.89 -22.91
N GLU A 62 29.41 29.03 -23.52
CA GLU A 62 30.87 29.06 -23.40
C GLU A 62 31.52 30.26 -24.11
N THR A 63 30.84 30.85 -25.10
CA THR A 63 31.30 32.04 -25.83
C THR A 63 31.00 33.36 -25.12
N LYS A 64 30.20 33.36 -24.04
CA LYS A 64 29.86 34.58 -23.31
C LYS A 64 31.10 35.15 -22.60
N PRO A 65 31.30 36.49 -22.59
CA PRO A 65 32.45 37.10 -21.90
C PRO A 65 32.49 36.82 -20.39
N SER A 66 31.33 36.58 -19.77
CA SER A 66 31.19 36.25 -18.35
C SER A 66 31.36 34.76 -18.03
N PHE A 67 31.57 33.91 -19.03
CA PHE A 67 31.66 32.47 -18.81
C PHE A 67 32.90 32.10 -18.00
N ASN A 68 32.70 31.37 -16.92
CA ASN A 68 33.77 30.82 -16.09
C ASN A 68 33.34 29.45 -15.54
N PRO A 69 33.92 28.33 -16.04
CA PRO A 69 33.53 26.99 -15.60
C PRO A 69 33.87 26.71 -14.12
N ASN A 70 34.70 27.56 -13.50
CA ASN A 70 35.09 27.48 -12.10
C ASN A 70 34.40 28.54 -11.22
N LEU A 71 33.37 29.22 -11.73
CA LEU A 71 32.62 30.21 -10.95
C LEU A 71 32.03 29.53 -9.70
N LYS A 72 32.18 30.18 -8.54
CA LYS A 72 31.55 29.74 -7.30
C LYS A 72 30.28 30.53 -7.06
N PHE A 73 29.26 29.85 -6.54
CA PHE A 73 28.01 30.51 -6.16
C PHE A 73 28.26 31.49 -5.01
N ASP A 74 27.91 32.76 -5.22
CA ASP A 74 27.90 33.83 -4.23
C ASP A 74 26.45 34.28 -4.04
N PRO A 75 25.79 33.87 -2.93
CA PRO A 75 24.39 34.21 -2.68
C PRO A 75 24.09 35.71 -2.74
N LYS A 76 25.05 36.60 -2.45
CA LYS A 76 24.83 38.05 -2.48
C LYS A 76 24.85 38.65 -3.88
N LYS A 77 25.52 37.99 -4.83
CA LYS A 77 25.63 38.43 -6.22
C LYS A 77 24.64 37.72 -7.13
N HIS A 78 24.39 36.45 -6.85
CA HIS A 78 23.65 35.56 -7.73
C HIS A 78 22.15 35.51 -7.42
N PHE A 79 21.74 35.83 -6.19
CA PHE A 79 20.33 36.15 -5.92
C PHE A 79 20.07 37.64 -6.13
N VAL A 80 19.06 37.95 -6.95
CA VAL A 80 18.59 39.31 -7.23
C VAL A 80 17.23 39.62 -6.59
N PHE A 81 16.74 38.70 -5.75
CA PHE A 81 15.50 38.85 -5.01
C PHE A 81 15.56 40.03 -4.03
N LYS A 82 14.43 40.72 -3.87
CA LYS A 82 14.26 41.85 -2.93
C LYS A 82 13.03 41.61 -2.06
N ASP A 83 13.10 42.02 -0.79
CA ASP A 83 12.00 41.81 0.17
C ASP A 83 10.68 42.47 -0.25
N GLU A 84 10.72 43.56 -1.05
CA GLU A 84 9.52 44.19 -1.65
C GLU A 84 8.70 43.23 -2.53
N TYR A 85 9.31 42.14 -3.02
CA TYR A 85 8.63 41.12 -3.81
C TYR A 85 7.66 40.27 -3.00
N TYR A 86 7.79 40.18 -1.67
CA TYR A 86 6.75 39.53 -0.87
C TYR A 86 5.40 40.24 -0.93
N GLU A 87 5.40 41.56 -1.17
CA GLU A 87 4.19 42.37 -1.21
C GLU A 87 3.70 42.63 -2.64
N THR A 88 4.64 42.77 -3.58
CA THR A 88 4.34 43.14 -4.98
C THR A 88 4.04 41.94 -5.87
N VAL A 89 4.53 40.74 -5.53
CA VAL A 89 4.24 39.53 -6.29
C VAL A 89 2.86 39.02 -5.93
N LYS A 90 2.02 38.78 -6.95
CA LYS A 90 0.70 38.18 -6.75
C LYS A 90 0.86 36.75 -6.20
N GLN A 91 0.27 36.52 -5.03
CA GLN A 91 0.19 35.22 -4.38
C GLN A 91 -1.25 34.74 -4.39
N PHE A 92 -1.42 33.42 -4.36
CA PHE A 92 -2.71 32.77 -4.24
C PHE A 92 -2.68 31.87 -3.01
N SER A 93 -3.70 31.99 -2.18
CA SER A 93 -4.05 30.96 -1.21
C SER A 93 -4.74 29.78 -1.90
N LEU A 94 -4.89 28.66 -1.19
CA LEU A 94 -5.73 27.55 -1.64
C LEU A 94 -7.18 28.01 -1.87
N SER A 95 -7.65 28.91 -1.01
CA SER A 95 -8.99 29.50 -1.11
C SER A 95 -9.16 30.36 -2.37
N ASP A 96 -8.15 31.15 -2.76
CA ASP A 96 -8.16 31.96 -3.98
C ASP A 96 -8.26 31.10 -5.25
N LEU A 97 -7.80 29.85 -5.18
CA LEU A 97 -7.90 28.87 -6.26
C LEU A 97 -9.10 27.92 -6.11
N ASN A 98 -10.05 28.22 -5.22
CA ASN A 98 -11.21 27.37 -4.91
C ASN A 98 -10.87 25.95 -4.41
N ILE A 99 -9.64 25.70 -3.95
CA ILE A 99 -9.22 24.38 -3.45
C ILE A 99 -9.64 24.26 -2.00
N LYS A 100 -10.78 23.58 -1.78
CA LYS A 100 -11.34 23.34 -0.43
C LYS A 100 -11.03 21.95 0.12
N LYS A 101 -10.81 20.98 -0.77
CA LYS A 101 -10.51 19.59 -0.42
C LYS A 101 -9.14 19.22 -0.96
N THR A 102 -8.37 18.47 -0.19
CA THR A 102 -7.04 18.01 -0.61
C THR A 102 -6.80 16.57 -0.18
N ARG A 103 -5.97 15.86 -0.95
CA ARG A 103 -5.66 14.43 -0.73
C ARG A 103 -4.71 14.22 0.45
N VAL A 104 -3.88 15.23 0.68
CA VAL A 104 -2.98 15.32 1.83
C VAL A 104 -3.25 16.62 2.56
N LYS A 105 -2.94 16.65 3.85
CA LYS A 105 -3.05 17.88 4.65
C LYS A 105 -2.08 18.93 4.10
N PRO A 106 -2.54 20.14 3.73
CA PRO A 106 -1.66 21.23 3.32
C PRO A 106 -0.73 21.64 4.46
N VAL A 107 0.46 22.12 4.11
CA VAL A 107 1.44 22.59 5.10
C VAL A 107 1.28 24.07 5.42
N SER A 108 0.70 24.82 4.49
CA SER A 108 0.22 26.18 4.71
C SER A 108 -0.91 26.50 3.74
N ASP A 109 -1.53 27.67 3.93
CA ASP A 109 -2.60 28.15 3.04
C ASP A 109 -2.07 28.69 1.70
N PHE A 110 -0.74 28.88 1.57
CA PHE A 110 -0.11 29.33 0.32
C PHE A 110 -0.27 28.29 -0.79
N ALA A 111 -0.82 28.65 -1.95
CA ALA A 111 -0.94 27.75 -3.10
C ALA A 111 0.13 28.01 -4.17
N ALA A 112 0.27 29.25 -4.63
CA ALA A 112 1.22 29.61 -5.66
C ALA A 112 1.61 31.10 -5.62
N ALA A 113 2.75 31.44 -6.20
CA ALA A 113 3.18 32.80 -6.47
C ALA A 113 3.45 32.99 -7.96
N TYR A 114 3.05 34.13 -8.53
CA TYR A 114 3.46 34.53 -9.87
C TYR A 114 4.99 34.65 -9.99
N PRO A 115 5.54 34.63 -11.22
CA PRO A 115 6.98 34.74 -11.44
C PRO A 115 7.59 35.98 -10.77
N PHE A 116 8.71 35.79 -10.07
CA PHE A 116 9.47 36.86 -9.42
C PHE A 116 10.96 36.77 -9.75
N PRO A 117 11.69 37.91 -9.79
CA PRO A 117 13.13 37.90 -10.06
C PRO A 117 13.87 37.11 -8.97
N LEU A 118 14.69 36.12 -9.37
CA LEU A 118 15.44 35.30 -8.43
C LEU A 118 16.94 35.28 -8.74
N LEU A 119 17.33 34.95 -9.97
CA LEU A 119 18.73 34.75 -10.36
C LEU A 119 19.26 35.86 -11.24
N SER A 120 20.54 36.20 -11.08
CA SER A 120 21.25 37.04 -12.03
C SER A 120 21.52 36.29 -13.36
N PRO A 121 21.71 36.99 -14.49
CA PRO A 121 22.03 36.34 -15.77
C PRO A 121 23.26 35.42 -15.71
N GLU A 122 24.31 35.83 -14.99
CA GLU A 122 25.51 35.01 -14.79
C GLU A 122 25.19 33.69 -14.05
N ALA A 123 24.31 33.75 -13.05
CA ALA A 123 23.88 32.57 -12.31
C ALA A 123 23.03 31.63 -13.18
N VAL A 124 22.13 32.19 -14.00
CA VAL A 124 21.35 31.40 -14.96
C VAL A 124 22.27 30.67 -15.92
N ASP A 125 23.24 31.37 -16.51
CA ASP A 125 24.17 30.79 -17.46
C ASP A 125 24.98 29.65 -16.85
N MET A 126 25.47 29.81 -15.62
CA MET A 126 26.24 28.78 -14.94
C MET A 126 25.40 27.57 -14.52
N VAL A 127 24.18 27.79 -14.02
CA VAL A 127 23.25 26.69 -13.67
C VAL A 127 22.88 25.89 -14.93
N LEU A 128 22.61 26.57 -16.04
CA LEU A 128 22.30 25.91 -17.30
C LEU A 128 23.51 25.18 -17.88
N TRP A 129 24.70 25.78 -17.83
CA TRP A 129 25.94 25.17 -18.31
C TRP A 129 26.29 23.88 -17.54
N GLU A 130 26.17 23.88 -16.21
CA GLU A 130 26.40 22.68 -15.40
C GLU A 130 25.50 21.51 -15.84
N ALA A 131 24.24 21.79 -16.18
CA ALA A 131 23.28 20.77 -16.58
C ALA A 131 23.55 20.17 -17.98
N VAL A 132 24.11 20.96 -18.92
CA VAL A 132 24.31 20.55 -20.34
C VAL A 132 25.73 20.08 -20.66
N ARG A 133 26.56 19.91 -19.63
CA ARG A 133 27.87 19.27 -19.77
C ARG A 133 27.74 17.86 -20.36
N PRO A 134 28.61 17.44 -21.29
CA PRO A 134 28.50 16.14 -21.94
C PRO A 134 28.42 14.95 -20.98
N ASP A 135 29.26 14.95 -19.94
CA ASP A 135 29.29 13.87 -18.94
C ASP A 135 28.02 13.82 -18.08
N ILE A 136 27.38 14.97 -17.84
CA ILE A 136 26.11 15.08 -17.12
C ILE A 136 24.96 14.60 -17.99
N VAL A 137 24.89 15.06 -19.25
CA VAL A 137 23.86 14.67 -20.22
C VAL A 137 23.88 13.16 -20.43
N GLU A 138 25.07 12.58 -20.60
CA GLU A 138 25.24 11.14 -20.80
C GLU A 138 24.75 10.34 -19.59
N LYS A 139 25.20 10.73 -18.39
CA LYS A 139 24.94 9.97 -17.18
C LYS A 139 23.52 10.16 -16.63
N TYR A 140 22.96 11.37 -16.73
CA TYR A 140 21.74 11.78 -16.02
C TYR A 140 20.60 12.24 -16.92
N GLY A 141 20.83 12.39 -18.23
CA GLY A 141 19.84 12.90 -19.17
C GLY A 141 18.97 11.81 -19.78
N ARG A 142 17.64 11.92 -19.66
CA ARG A 142 16.70 10.91 -20.17
C ARG A 142 15.45 11.53 -20.79
N LEU A 143 14.92 10.90 -21.84
CA LEU A 143 13.63 11.21 -22.43
C LEU A 143 12.48 10.95 -21.42
N PRO A 144 11.39 11.72 -21.46
CA PRO A 144 10.26 11.54 -20.57
C PRO A 144 9.45 10.28 -20.95
N ASN A 145 9.00 9.53 -19.95
CA ASN A 145 8.15 8.34 -20.13
C ASN A 145 6.63 8.69 -20.16
N LEU A 146 6.22 9.77 -19.48
CA LEU A 146 4.80 10.14 -19.30
C LEU A 146 4.36 11.38 -20.07
N ALA A 147 5.24 11.94 -20.89
CA ALA A 147 4.94 13.15 -21.65
C ALA A 147 4.06 12.84 -22.87
N LYS A 148 2.98 13.60 -23.04
CA LYS A 148 2.20 13.59 -24.27
C LYS A 148 2.93 14.37 -25.37
N SER A 149 3.03 13.75 -26.55
CA SER A 149 3.64 14.38 -27.74
C SER A 149 5.09 14.85 -27.50
N ALA A 150 5.85 14.09 -26.70
CA ALA A 150 7.29 14.28 -26.56
C ALA A 150 8.02 13.93 -27.86
N THR A 151 9.10 14.65 -28.11
CA THR A 151 9.99 14.48 -29.25
C THR A 151 11.41 14.23 -28.75
N ARG A 152 12.36 14.02 -29.66
CA ARG A 152 13.80 13.92 -29.33
C ARG A 152 14.36 15.17 -28.64
N LEU A 153 13.64 16.28 -28.69
CA LEU A 153 14.03 17.59 -28.13
C LEU A 153 13.50 17.80 -26.71
N ASP A 154 12.73 16.83 -26.19
CA ASP A 154 12.14 16.86 -24.87
C ASP A 154 12.81 15.84 -23.97
N PHE A 155 13.45 16.32 -22.91
CA PHE A 155 14.16 15.45 -21.98
C PHE A 155 14.30 16.10 -20.61
N HIS A 156 14.69 15.28 -19.64
CA HIS A 156 14.95 15.71 -18.29
C HIS A 156 16.38 15.37 -17.88
N ILE A 157 16.99 16.25 -17.09
CA ILE A 157 18.30 16.00 -16.47
C ILE A 157 18.17 16.23 -14.97
N GLY A 158 18.64 15.31 -14.13
CA GLY A 158 18.63 15.54 -12.68
C GLY A 158 19.29 14.43 -11.88
N GLY A 159 19.45 14.65 -10.56
CA GLY A 159 20.25 13.78 -9.69
C GLY A 159 21.77 14.08 -9.69
N HIS A 160 22.22 14.94 -10.61
CA HIS A 160 23.63 15.35 -10.71
C HIS A 160 24.02 16.48 -9.75
N CYS A 161 23.11 17.36 -9.34
CA CYS A 161 23.45 18.59 -8.62
C CYS A 161 24.33 18.34 -7.39
N SER A 162 23.91 17.43 -6.50
CA SER A 162 24.63 17.10 -5.26
C SER A 162 25.98 16.42 -5.46
N ARG A 163 26.27 15.95 -6.68
CA ARG A 163 27.45 15.12 -7.01
C ARG A 163 28.44 15.86 -7.91
N GLN A 164 27.93 16.52 -8.95
CA GLN A 164 28.72 17.06 -10.07
C GLN A 164 28.32 18.48 -10.50
N GLY A 165 27.32 19.09 -9.85
CA GLY A 165 26.88 20.47 -10.09
C GLY A 165 27.03 21.36 -8.85
N PRO A 166 28.28 21.68 -8.42
CA PRO A 166 28.54 22.41 -7.18
C PRO A 166 27.91 23.81 -7.14
N PHE A 167 27.83 24.52 -8.27
CA PHE A 167 27.20 25.84 -8.33
C PHE A 167 25.69 25.74 -8.09
N THR A 168 25.04 24.84 -8.83
CA THR A 168 23.59 24.58 -8.72
C THR A 168 23.22 24.03 -7.35
N GLN A 169 24.02 23.13 -6.77
CA GLN A 169 23.79 22.62 -5.43
C GLN A 169 23.92 23.71 -4.36
N ALA A 170 24.95 24.56 -4.45
CA ALA A 170 25.13 25.67 -3.53
C ALA A 170 23.97 26.67 -3.61
N MET A 171 23.43 26.92 -4.81
CA MET A 171 22.21 27.70 -5.00
C MET A 171 21.00 27.05 -4.32
N LEU A 172 20.69 25.79 -4.66
CA LEU A 172 19.48 25.10 -4.19
C LEU A 172 19.45 24.91 -2.67
N THR A 173 20.61 24.75 -2.04
CA THR A 173 20.75 24.57 -0.58
C THR A 173 21.08 25.84 0.19
N SER A 174 21.06 27.00 -0.48
CA SER A 174 21.42 28.27 0.16
C SER A 174 20.44 28.66 1.26
N PRO A 175 20.90 29.02 2.48
CA PRO A 175 20.03 29.55 3.52
C PRO A 175 19.28 30.82 3.11
N ILE A 176 19.81 31.60 2.16
CA ILE A 176 19.10 32.78 1.62
C ILE A 176 17.86 32.32 0.84
N LEU A 177 18.00 31.29 0.00
CA LEU A 177 16.89 30.75 -0.78
C LEU A 177 15.82 30.14 0.12
N TYR A 178 16.22 29.44 1.19
CA TYR A 178 15.27 28.95 2.18
C TYR A 178 14.46 30.11 2.76
N LYS A 179 15.11 31.20 3.21
CA LYS A 179 14.41 32.38 3.71
C LYS A 179 13.46 33.01 2.70
N ILE A 180 13.83 33.02 1.41
CA ILE A 180 12.96 33.50 0.32
C ILE A 180 11.68 32.66 0.26
N ILE A 181 11.82 31.34 0.23
CA ILE A 181 10.67 30.43 0.18
C ILE A 181 9.83 30.54 1.45
N GLU A 182 10.46 30.54 2.64
CA GLU A 182 9.82 30.71 3.95
C GLU A 182 9.02 32.03 4.02
N GLY A 183 9.54 33.10 3.39
CA GLY A 183 8.87 34.38 3.33
C GLY A 183 7.54 34.34 2.58
N PHE A 184 7.42 33.50 1.54
CA PHE A 184 6.15 33.26 0.84
C PHE A 184 5.26 32.28 1.60
N CYS A 185 5.78 31.09 1.93
CA CYS A 185 4.94 29.99 2.42
C CYS A 185 4.67 30.02 3.93
N LYS A 186 5.38 30.88 4.67
CA LYS A 186 5.29 31.06 6.14
C LYS A 186 5.56 29.79 6.96
N VAL A 187 6.25 28.82 6.38
CA VAL A 187 6.71 27.59 7.04
C VAL A 187 8.20 27.38 6.77
N LYS A 188 8.92 26.82 7.73
CA LYS A 188 10.35 26.51 7.54
C LYS A 188 10.52 25.45 6.47
N VAL A 189 11.54 25.62 5.62
CA VAL A 189 11.83 24.66 4.55
C VAL A 189 13.27 24.20 4.51
N LYS A 190 13.52 23.10 3.81
CA LYS A 190 14.87 22.66 3.40
C LYS A 190 14.79 21.97 2.04
N ALA A 191 15.92 21.92 1.34
CA ALA A 191 16.02 21.23 0.07
C ALA A 191 15.77 19.71 0.22
N LEU A 192 15.14 19.11 -0.78
CA LEU A 192 14.93 17.67 -0.90
C LEU A 192 16.25 16.93 -1.20
N PHE A 193 16.34 15.63 -0.93
CA PHE A 193 17.53 14.80 -1.18
C PHE A 193 17.98 14.75 -2.65
N SER A 194 17.05 14.94 -3.59
CA SER A 194 17.31 15.15 -5.03
C SER A 194 16.76 16.52 -5.43
N ALA A 195 17.28 17.57 -4.78
CA ALA A 195 16.72 18.92 -4.79
C ALA A 195 16.53 19.53 -6.17
N GLY A 196 17.30 19.14 -7.18
CA GLY A 196 17.37 19.82 -8.47
C GLY A 196 17.14 18.90 -9.65
N HIS A 197 16.31 19.36 -10.59
CA HIS A 197 16.23 18.79 -11.92
C HIS A 197 15.89 19.84 -12.97
N PHE A 198 16.01 19.45 -14.22
CA PHE A 198 15.85 20.32 -15.36
C PHE A 198 14.90 19.69 -16.36
N ASN A 199 14.00 20.51 -16.88
CA ASN A 199 13.10 20.13 -17.97
C ASN A 199 13.51 20.91 -19.21
N PHE A 200 13.77 20.18 -20.29
CA PHE A 200 14.16 20.72 -21.59
C PHE A 200 13.06 20.46 -22.59
N SER A 201 12.67 21.51 -23.30
CA SER A 201 12.06 21.45 -24.62
C SER A 201 12.89 22.38 -25.50
N LEU A 202 13.69 21.82 -26.40
CA LEU A 202 14.59 22.59 -27.26
C LEU A 202 13.89 22.98 -28.57
N ALA A 203 14.27 24.13 -29.11
CA ALA A 203 14.02 24.47 -30.51
C ALA A 203 14.85 23.54 -31.40
N SER A 204 14.25 23.03 -32.47
CA SER A 204 14.97 22.25 -33.47
C SER A 204 15.91 23.16 -34.26
N ASN A 205 17.14 22.68 -34.49
CA ASN A 205 18.09 23.29 -35.42
C ASN A 205 17.99 22.67 -36.82
N ASP A 206 17.25 21.57 -36.98
CA ASP A 206 17.11 20.87 -38.26
C ASP A 206 16.16 21.63 -39.19
N PRO A 207 16.65 22.15 -40.34
CA PRO A 207 15.82 22.90 -41.27
C PRO A 207 14.59 22.13 -41.78
N GLU A 208 14.68 20.81 -41.94
CA GLU A 208 13.53 19.99 -42.37
C GLU A 208 12.48 19.85 -41.26
N GLU A 209 12.90 19.68 -40.01
CA GLU A 209 11.98 19.63 -38.87
C GLU A 209 11.30 20.98 -38.65
N ILE A 210 12.05 22.08 -38.80
CA ILE A 210 11.52 23.45 -38.74
C ILE A 210 10.44 23.62 -39.82
N LEU A 211 10.76 23.37 -41.09
CA LEU A 211 9.82 23.54 -42.20
C LEU A 211 8.54 22.69 -42.05
N ARG A 212 8.62 21.51 -41.44
CA ARG A 212 7.45 20.63 -41.21
C ARG A 212 6.59 21.06 -40.04
N THR A 213 7.16 21.76 -39.05
CA THR A 213 6.49 22.08 -37.79
C THR A 213 6.13 23.55 -37.63
N GLU A 214 6.69 24.40 -38.49
CA GLU A 214 6.44 25.84 -38.56
C GLU A 214 4.96 26.13 -38.82
N LYS A 215 4.39 26.97 -37.96
CA LYS A 215 2.98 27.39 -38.00
C LYS A 215 2.93 28.89 -38.07
N SER A 216 1.95 29.43 -38.78
CA SER A 216 1.70 30.88 -38.77
C SER A 216 1.35 31.37 -37.35
N LYS A 217 1.63 32.64 -37.02
CA LYS A 217 1.28 33.20 -35.69
C LYS A 217 -0.22 33.05 -35.37
N ASP A 218 -1.09 33.19 -36.37
CA ASP A 218 -2.54 33.01 -36.21
C ASP A 218 -2.92 31.56 -35.86
N GLU A 219 -2.22 30.58 -36.44
CA GLU A 219 -2.43 29.17 -36.14
C GLU A 219 -1.90 28.81 -34.74
N GLN A 220 -0.73 29.35 -34.37
CA GLN A 220 -0.18 29.19 -33.03
C GLN A 220 -1.15 29.74 -31.97
N PHE A 221 -1.74 30.91 -32.21
CA PHE A 221 -2.69 31.53 -31.29
C PHE A 221 -4.01 30.72 -31.17
N ARG A 222 -4.51 30.16 -32.29
CA ARG A 222 -5.68 29.27 -32.25
C ARG A 222 -5.43 28.00 -31.43
N ILE A 223 -4.26 27.39 -31.58
CA ILE A 223 -3.86 26.21 -30.79
C ILE A 223 -3.74 26.60 -29.31
N TYR A 224 -3.15 27.75 -29.02
CA TYR A 224 -3.02 28.28 -27.67
C TYR A 224 -4.37 28.47 -26.96
N GLU A 225 -5.33 29.10 -27.65
CA GLU A 225 -6.69 29.28 -27.12
C GLU A 225 -7.43 27.95 -26.93
N ALA A 226 -7.23 27.00 -27.83
CA ALA A 226 -7.82 25.67 -27.73
C ALA A 226 -7.29 24.92 -26.51
N GLN A 227 -5.97 24.85 -26.33
CA GLN A 227 -5.34 24.22 -25.15
C GLN A 227 -5.81 24.84 -23.84
N SER A 228 -6.05 26.15 -23.83
CA SER A 228 -6.52 26.86 -22.62
C SER A 228 -7.96 26.52 -22.22
N LYS A 229 -8.70 25.82 -23.09
CA LYS A 229 -10.06 25.30 -22.82
C LYS A 229 -10.07 23.80 -22.47
N GLU A 230 -8.93 23.12 -22.57
CA GLU A 230 -8.77 21.71 -22.23
C GLU A 230 -8.45 21.52 -20.74
N GLY A 231 -8.75 20.33 -20.18
CA GLY A 231 -8.54 19.99 -18.77
C GLY A 231 -7.08 19.79 -18.35
N GLY A 232 -6.10 20.33 -19.08
CA GLY A 232 -4.66 20.23 -18.81
C GLY A 232 -4.03 18.88 -19.17
N ASP A 233 -4.74 17.76 -19.03
CA ASP A 233 -4.20 16.40 -19.28
C ASP A 233 -3.89 16.14 -20.77
N GLU A 234 -4.54 16.83 -21.71
CA GLU A 234 -4.30 16.69 -23.17
C GLU A 234 -3.22 17.64 -23.72
N ILE A 235 -2.75 18.59 -22.91
CA ILE A 235 -1.81 19.61 -23.35
C ILE A 235 -0.40 19.02 -23.47
N PRO A 236 0.29 19.18 -24.63
CA PRO A 236 1.69 18.79 -24.79
C PRO A 236 2.58 19.38 -23.69
N SER A 237 3.32 18.51 -23.00
CA SER A 237 4.07 18.85 -21.79
C SER A 237 5.23 17.90 -21.57
N SER A 238 6.17 18.28 -20.70
CA SER A 238 7.36 17.46 -20.41
C SER A 238 7.10 16.31 -19.44
N LEU A 239 6.08 16.41 -18.58
CA LEU A 239 5.75 15.39 -17.56
C LEU A 239 4.26 15.04 -17.48
N GLY A 240 3.39 15.73 -18.24
CA GLY A 240 1.94 15.65 -18.04
C GLY A 240 1.47 16.51 -16.88
N LEU A 241 0.15 16.52 -16.67
CA LEU A 241 -0.49 17.20 -15.54
C LEU A 241 -0.35 16.34 -14.28
N HIS A 242 0.25 16.90 -13.22
CA HIS A 242 0.69 16.12 -12.07
C HIS A 242 0.74 16.93 -10.78
N TYR A 243 1.10 16.24 -9.69
CA TYR A 243 1.44 16.83 -8.39
C TYR A 243 2.92 16.60 -8.12
N ASP A 244 3.62 17.63 -7.65
CA ASP A 244 5.02 17.48 -7.22
C ASP A 244 5.13 16.63 -5.95
N SER A 245 6.19 15.82 -5.88
CA SER A 245 6.55 15.08 -4.67
C SER A 245 6.95 15.97 -3.49
N SER A 246 7.46 17.18 -3.77
CA SER A 246 7.92 18.12 -2.76
C SER A 246 6.76 18.90 -2.12
N SER A 247 6.95 19.41 -0.90
CA SER A 247 5.97 20.31 -0.28
C SER A 247 5.86 21.61 -1.08
N PHE A 248 6.98 22.07 -1.63
CA PHE A 248 7.05 23.23 -2.51
C PHE A 248 7.96 22.93 -3.69
N ALA A 249 7.56 23.37 -4.88
CA ALA A 249 8.37 23.34 -6.09
C ALA A 249 8.67 24.77 -6.54
N LEU A 250 9.95 25.06 -6.71
CA LEU A 250 10.46 26.32 -7.21
C LEU A 250 10.90 26.12 -8.65
N VAL A 251 10.12 26.61 -9.61
CA VAL A 251 10.40 26.50 -11.04
C VAL A 251 11.07 27.77 -11.51
N ILE A 252 12.32 27.68 -11.95
CA ILE A 252 13.13 28.82 -12.39
C ILE A 252 13.31 28.72 -13.91
N MET A 253 12.97 29.80 -14.63
CA MET A 253 13.15 29.85 -16.08
C MET A 253 14.61 30.08 -16.43
N MET A 254 15.22 29.12 -17.14
CA MET A 254 16.64 29.15 -17.54
C MET A 254 16.83 29.64 -18.96
N ASP A 255 15.90 29.31 -19.87
CA ASP A 255 15.94 29.74 -21.26
C ASP A 255 14.52 29.72 -21.85
N MET A 256 14.17 30.78 -22.57
CA MET A 256 12.89 30.93 -23.26
C MET A 256 13.11 31.79 -24.51
N GLY A 257 12.57 31.40 -25.66
CA GLY A 257 12.66 32.20 -26.87
C GLY A 257 11.84 33.50 -26.78
N ASP A 258 12.34 34.61 -27.31
CA ASP A 258 11.66 35.91 -27.27
C ASP A 258 10.31 35.92 -28.03
N ASP A 259 10.18 35.09 -29.06
CA ASP A 259 8.95 34.88 -29.85
C ASP A 259 8.14 33.66 -29.39
N ALA A 260 8.41 33.12 -28.19
CA ALA A 260 7.75 31.92 -27.72
C ALA A 260 6.23 32.14 -27.53
N VAL A 261 5.42 31.23 -28.09
CA VAL A 261 3.97 31.20 -27.90
C VAL A 261 3.61 29.93 -27.13
N GLY A 262 2.98 30.07 -25.97
CA GLY A 262 2.77 28.95 -25.05
C GLY A 262 4.03 28.62 -24.23
N GLY A 263 3.95 27.60 -23.37
CA GLY A 263 5.03 27.28 -22.44
C GLY A 263 4.77 27.76 -21.00
N GLU A 264 3.66 28.44 -20.75
CA GLU A 264 3.27 28.79 -19.39
C GLU A 264 3.06 27.54 -18.53
N THR A 265 3.31 27.69 -17.23
CA THR A 265 2.81 26.72 -16.26
C THR A 265 1.30 26.84 -16.17
N GLY A 266 0.60 25.74 -16.43
CA GLY A 266 -0.84 25.62 -16.21
C GLY A 266 -1.13 25.09 -14.81
N ILE A 267 -2.11 25.66 -14.13
CA ILE A 267 -2.60 25.24 -12.81
C ILE A 267 -4.06 24.81 -12.97
N VAL A 268 -4.46 23.78 -12.23
CA VAL A 268 -5.88 23.38 -12.11
C VAL A 268 -6.43 23.84 -10.77
N THR A 269 -7.52 24.60 -10.81
CA THR A 269 -8.22 25.12 -9.63
C THR A 269 -9.14 24.06 -9.00
N GLY A 270 -9.66 24.31 -7.80
CA GLY A 270 -10.52 23.36 -7.09
C GLY A 270 -11.92 23.16 -7.70
N ASP A 271 -12.30 24.01 -8.66
CA ASP A 271 -13.45 23.83 -9.56
C ASP A 271 -13.04 23.24 -10.93
N ASP A 272 -11.88 22.58 -10.98
CA ASP A 272 -11.32 21.83 -12.11
C ASP A 272 -11.13 22.67 -13.38
N LYS A 273 -10.87 23.98 -13.24
CA LYS A 273 -10.56 24.88 -14.36
C LYS A 273 -9.06 25.01 -14.56
N PHE A 274 -8.66 25.04 -15.84
CA PHE A 274 -7.29 25.30 -16.23
C PHE A 274 -6.99 26.80 -16.27
N VAL A 275 -5.91 27.22 -15.61
CA VAL A 275 -5.46 28.61 -15.53
C VAL A 275 -3.97 28.68 -15.84
N ARG A 276 -3.57 29.51 -16.80
CA ARG A 276 -2.16 29.75 -17.12
C ARG A 276 -1.56 30.79 -16.16
N VAL A 277 -0.39 30.49 -15.63
CA VAL A 277 0.47 31.44 -14.90
C VAL A 277 1.18 32.31 -15.93
N PRO A 278 1.28 33.64 -15.74
CA PRO A 278 1.99 34.51 -16.68
C PRO A 278 3.41 34.05 -16.98
N ASP A 279 3.90 34.37 -18.19
CA ASP A 279 5.23 33.95 -18.64
C ASP A 279 6.35 34.43 -17.70
N PRO A 280 7.19 33.51 -17.18
CA PRO A 280 8.38 33.88 -16.46
C PRO A 280 9.47 34.35 -17.43
N LYS A 281 10.11 35.48 -17.11
CA LYS A 281 11.34 35.89 -17.79
C LYS A 281 12.50 34.98 -17.37
N VAL A 282 13.54 34.88 -18.20
CA VAL A 282 14.78 34.20 -17.82
C VAL A 282 15.32 34.75 -16.49
N GLY A 283 15.66 33.85 -15.56
CA GLY A 283 16.10 34.15 -14.19
C GLY A 283 14.97 34.39 -13.17
N TYR A 284 13.70 34.35 -13.60
CA TYR A 284 12.56 34.46 -12.70
C TYR A 284 12.12 33.08 -12.21
N ALA A 285 11.55 33.04 -11.02
CA ALA A 285 11.06 31.83 -10.40
C ALA A 285 9.56 31.92 -10.08
N THR A 286 8.87 30.80 -10.23
CA THR A 286 7.50 30.56 -9.80
C THR A 286 7.55 29.56 -8.65
N LEU A 287 6.81 29.83 -7.58
CA LEU A 287 6.73 28.94 -6.41
C LEU A 287 5.33 28.35 -6.30
N ILE A 288 5.23 27.04 -6.12
CA ILE A 288 3.97 26.30 -6.02
C ILE A 288 4.00 25.39 -4.80
N GLN A 289 2.89 25.26 -4.07
CA GLN A 289 2.71 24.21 -3.06
C GLN A 289 2.45 22.88 -3.76
N GLY A 290 3.46 22.01 -3.75
CA GLY A 290 3.36 20.66 -4.29
C GLY A 290 2.43 19.78 -3.45
N MET A 291 2.18 18.56 -3.91
CA MET A 291 1.23 17.60 -3.33
C MET A 291 -0.26 18.02 -3.25
N VAL A 292 -0.57 19.31 -3.22
CA VAL A 292 -1.94 19.85 -3.11
C VAL A 292 -2.40 20.57 -4.37
N LEU A 293 -1.49 21.17 -5.15
CA LEU A 293 -1.80 21.84 -6.40
C LEU A 293 -1.45 20.97 -7.61
N LYS A 294 -2.42 20.71 -8.49
CA LYS A 294 -2.18 20.04 -9.78
C LYS A 294 -1.71 21.09 -10.78
N HIS A 295 -0.62 20.79 -11.49
CA HIS A 295 -0.06 21.71 -12.46
C HIS A 295 0.61 20.96 -13.62
N VAL A 296 0.83 21.66 -14.72
CA VAL A 296 1.47 21.14 -15.93
C VAL A 296 2.44 22.17 -16.49
N ALA A 297 3.64 21.72 -16.82
CA ALA A 297 4.62 22.51 -17.55
C ALA A 297 4.36 22.33 -19.05
N THR A 298 3.63 23.28 -19.66
CA THR A 298 3.28 23.20 -21.08
C THR A 298 4.51 23.44 -21.96
N LYS A 299 4.46 22.94 -23.20
CA LYS A 299 5.51 23.17 -24.21
C LYS A 299 5.18 24.41 -25.05
N PRO A 300 6.20 25.13 -25.56
CA PRO A 300 5.99 26.13 -26.59
C PRO A 300 5.34 25.49 -27.84
N ILE A 301 4.42 26.22 -28.45
CA ILE A 301 3.81 25.86 -29.74
C ILE A 301 4.73 26.29 -30.90
N SER A 302 5.46 27.38 -30.68
CA SER A 302 6.52 27.87 -31.57
C SER A 302 7.79 27.02 -31.45
N ASN A 303 8.67 27.09 -32.46
CA ASN A 303 10.00 26.50 -32.38
C ASN A 303 10.90 27.33 -31.45
N SER A 304 10.74 27.14 -30.14
CA SER A 304 11.43 27.94 -29.12
C SER A 304 11.91 27.05 -27.98
N ASN A 305 13.08 27.40 -27.43
CA ASN A 305 13.53 26.77 -26.19
C ASN A 305 12.54 27.08 -25.07
N ARG A 306 12.36 26.10 -24.19
CA ARG A 306 11.83 26.25 -22.85
C ARG A 306 12.63 25.34 -21.94
N ILE A 307 13.52 25.94 -21.16
CA ILE A 307 14.37 25.22 -20.22
C ILE A 307 14.08 25.74 -18.83
N THR A 308 13.71 24.84 -17.91
CA THR A 308 13.41 25.21 -16.52
C THR A 308 14.23 24.36 -15.56
N ALA A 309 14.83 25.00 -14.56
CA ALA A 309 15.38 24.34 -13.39
C ALA A 309 14.29 24.26 -12.30
N VAL A 310 14.13 23.11 -11.67
CA VAL A 310 13.11 22.87 -10.64
C VAL A 310 13.80 22.47 -9.34
N GLY A 311 13.61 23.31 -8.33
CA GLY A 311 14.03 23.09 -6.95
C GLY A 311 12.91 22.48 -6.11
N GLY A 312 13.13 21.29 -5.53
CA GLY A 312 12.20 20.64 -4.61
C GLY A 312 12.53 20.95 -3.15
N TYR A 313 11.52 21.39 -2.38
CA TYR A 313 11.65 21.75 -0.97
C TYR A 313 10.60 21.05 -0.12
N CYS A 314 10.99 20.64 1.09
CA CYS A 314 10.07 20.09 2.08
C CYS A 314 9.98 21.00 3.30
N VAL A 315 8.89 20.87 4.07
CA VAL A 315 8.84 21.44 5.42
C VAL A 315 10.01 20.91 6.27
N SER A 316 10.55 21.77 7.13
CA SER A 316 11.77 21.50 7.88
C SER A 316 11.67 21.93 9.35
N GLY A 317 12.57 21.38 10.16
CA GLY A 317 12.66 21.64 11.59
C GLY A 317 12.40 20.36 12.39
N PRO A 318 13.14 20.14 13.48
CA PRO A 318 13.01 18.90 14.23
C PRO A 318 11.68 18.79 15.00
N GLU A 319 10.88 19.86 15.05
CA GLU A 319 9.52 19.89 15.58
C GLU A 319 8.50 19.10 14.76
N MET A 320 8.75 18.92 13.45
CA MET A 320 7.83 18.28 12.51
C MET A 320 8.57 17.38 11.52
N LEU A 321 7.99 16.22 11.23
CA LEU A 321 8.48 15.35 10.16
C LEU A 321 8.03 15.93 8.79
N ASP A 322 8.80 15.67 7.73
CA ASP A 322 8.40 16.09 6.38
C ASP A 322 7.10 15.41 5.93
N ASN A 323 6.40 16.05 5.00
CA ASN A 323 5.12 15.59 4.46
C ASN A 323 5.20 15.18 2.98
N ILE A 324 6.41 14.98 2.45
CA ILE A 324 6.60 14.58 1.05
C ILE A 324 6.09 13.15 0.82
N LEU A 325 5.71 12.88 -0.42
CA LEU A 325 5.38 11.55 -0.91
C LEU A 325 6.14 11.37 -2.22
N LEU A 326 6.79 10.22 -2.43
CA LEU A 326 7.39 9.93 -3.72
C LEU A 326 6.29 9.78 -4.76
N THR A 327 6.07 10.85 -5.51
CA THR A 327 5.13 10.89 -6.63
C THR A 327 5.84 11.04 -7.97
N SER A 328 5.95 12.28 -8.44
CA SER A 328 6.48 12.64 -9.75
C SER A 328 7.97 12.31 -9.91
N VAL A 329 8.74 12.17 -8.83
CA VAL A 329 10.20 11.98 -8.89
C VAL A 329 10.69 10.53 -8.91
N LYS A 330 9.78 9.55 -8.83
CA LYS A 330 10.13 8.13 -8.80
C LYS A 330 10.95 7.73 -10.05
N PRO A 331 11.97 6.85 -9.93
CA PRO A 331 12.73 6.38 -11.09
C PRO A 331 11.85 5.77 -12.20
N SER A 332 10.77 5.05 -11.86
CA SER A 332 9.82 4.52 -12.86
C SER A 332 9.05 5.58 -13.66
N ILE A 333 8.95 6.81 -13.13
CA ILE A 333 8.15 7.93 -13.66
C ILE A 333 9.05 8.93 -14.37
N LEU A 334 10.15 9.29 -13.70
CA LEU A 334 11.21 10.13 -14.20
C LEU A 334 12.49 9.29 -14.30
N PRO A 335 12.72 8.63 -15.45
CA PRO A 335 13.83 7.67 -15.63
C PRO A 335 15.24 8.29 -15.55
N ARG A 336 15.34 9.61 -15.33
CA ARG A 336 16.59 10.36 -15.14
C ARG A 336 17.35 10.00 -13.86
N ASN A 337 16.68 9.44 -12.86
CA ASN A 337 17.29 9.10 -11.58
C ASN A 337 17.85 7.67 -11.64
N ASN A 338 19.12 7.48 -11.26
CA ASN A 338 19.67 6.14 -11.05
C ASN A 338 18.99 5.52 -9.82
N TYR A 339 18.45 4.30 -9.98
CA TYR A 339 17.62 3.64 -8.99
C TYR A 339 18.31 3.49 -7.63
N ASP A 340 19.53 2.93 -7.63
CA ASP A 340 20.29 2.66 -6.40
C ASP A 340 20.72 3.95 -5.72
N GLU A 341 21.20 4.94 -6.49
CA GLU A 341 21.58 6.24 -5.95
C GLU A 341 20.37 6.97 -5.34
N PHE A 342 19.23 6.94 -6.03
CA PHE A 342 18.01 7.64 -5.62
C PHE A 342 17.43 7.09 -4.33
N TYR A 343 17.26 5.77 -4.23
CA TYR A 343 16.68 5.15 -3.05
C TYR A 343 17.64 5.15 -1.86
N ASN A 344 18.95 5.14 -2.10
CA ASN A 344 19.94 5.37 -1.07
C ASN A 344 19.82 6.79 -0.49
N ASP A 345 19.79 7.81 -1.34
CA ASP A 345 19.63 9.21 -0.91
C ASP A 345 18.28 9.43 -0.18
N TRP A 346 17.20 8.82 -0.67
CA TRP A 346 15.88 8.82 -0.02
C TRP A 346 15.94 8.26 1.39
N ALA A 347 16.50 7.06 1.55
CA ALA A 347 16.60 6.41 2.85
C ALA A 347 17.44 7.24 3.83
N GLN A 348 18.59 7.76 3.38
CA GLN A 348 19.43 8.63 4.19
C GLN A 348 18.68 9.88 4.65
N PHE A 349 17.96 10.54 3.74
CA PHE A 349 17.18 11.73 4.05
C PHE A 349 16.10 11.48 5.09
N ARG A 350 15.30 10.41 4.91
CA ARG A 350 14.21 10.08 5.84
C ARG A 350 14.75 9.69 7.23
N LEU A 351 15.79 8.86 7.28
CA LEU A 351 16.40 8.44 8.54
C LEU A 351 17.01 9.62 9.29
N LYS A 352 17.69 10.53 8.59
CA LYS A 352 18.25 11.74 9.19
C LYS A 352 17.16 12.65 9.77
N ASN A 353 16.05 12.83 9.06
CA ASN A 353 14.93 13.65 9.56
C ASN A 353 14.31 13.02 10.83
N LEU A 354 14.15 11.70 10.84
CA LEU A 354 13.67 10.97 12.01
C LEU A 354 14.64 11.08 13.19
N GLU A 355 15.95 10.99 12.94
CA GLU A 355 16.98 11.18 13.97
C GLU A 355 16.92 12.58 14.59
N GLU A 356 16.85 13.64 13.75
CA GLU A 356 16.71 15.02 14.20
C GLU A 356 15.44 15.22 15.06
N HIS A 357 14.33 14.63 14.63
CA HIS A 357 13.04 14.68 15.32
C HIS A 357 13.08 13.97 16.68
N ILE A 358 13.60 12.74 16.74
CA ILE A 358 13.81 12.00 17.98
C ILE A 358 14.71 12.79 18.94
N GLY A 359 15.81 13.33 18.42
CA GLY A 359 16.76 14.14 19.21
C GLY A 359 16.09 15.37 19.84
N PHE A 360 15.22 16.05 19.11
CA PHE A 360 14.45 17.18 19.63
C PHE A 360 13.43 16.78 20.69
N TYR A 361 12.63 15.73 20.45
CA TYR A 361 11.66 15.26 21.44
C TYR A 361 12.32 14.76 22.71
N ARG A 362 13.46 14.07 22.60
CA ARG A 362 14.28 13.67 23.76
C ARG A 362 14.68 14.90 24.59
N LYS A 363 15.24 15.93 23.96
CA LYS A 363 15.60 17.19 24.64
C LYS A 363 14.40 17.86 25.31
N LYS A 364 13.24 17.86 24.65
CA LYS A 364 12.00 18.42 25.19
C LYS A 364 11.52 17.66 26.44
N LEU A 365 11.59 16.34 26.42
CA LEU A 365 11.23 15.49 27.57
C LEU A 365 12.17 15.71 28.75
N MET A 366 13.49 15.75 28.50
CA MET A 366 14.48 16.03 29.54
C MET A 366 14.24 17.41 30.18
N LYS A 367 14.08 18.45 29.36
CA LYS A 367 13.77 19.80 29.84
C LYS A 367 12.49 19.85 30.67
N ALA A 368 11.43 19.16 30.25
CA ALA A 368 10.18 19.13 31.01
C ALA A 368 10.34 18.42 32.36
N ALA A 369 11.16 17.36 32.42
CA ALA A 369 11.49 16.67 33.67
C ALA A 369 12.32 17.57 34.60
N ASP A 370 13.31 18.29 34.07
CA ASP A 370 14.13 19.25 34.83
C ASP A 370 13.27 20.40 35.41
N GLU A 371 12.21 20.79 34.69
CA GLU A 371 11.22 21.79 35.12
C GLU A 371 10.15 21.22 36.08
N GLY A 372 10.22 19.94 36.46
CA GLY A 372 9.28 19.29 37.37
C GLY A 372 7.88 19.05 36.78
N LYS A 373 7.73 19.08 35.45
CA LYS A 373 6.44 18.81 34.78
C LYS A 373 6.13 17.32 34.80
N THR A 374 4.85 16.98 34.98
CA THR A 374 4.38 15.60 34.93
C THR A 374 4.49 15.03 33.50
N PHE A 375 4.90 13.77 33.39
CA PHE A 375 5.03 13.09 32.11
C PHE A 375 3.66 12.81 31.49
N ASN A 376 3.39 13.39 30.32
CA ASN A 376 2.16 13.14 29.58
C ASN A 376 2.32 11.91 28.67
N GLN A 377 1.92 10.75 29.18
CA GLN A 377 2.03 9.46 28.50
C GLN A 377 1.27 9.43 27.16
N LEU A 378 0.05 9.99 27.10
CA LEU A 378 -0.76 10.01 25.87
C LEU A 378 -0.10 10.85 24.76
N SER A 379 0.47 12.00 25.12
CA SER A 379 1.21 12.84 24.19
C SER A 379 2.46 12.12 23.67
N PHE A 380 3.19 11.39 24.53
CA PHE A 380 4.33 10.60 24.12
C PHE A 380 3.94 9.45 23.18
N ILE A 381 2.89 8.68 23.50
CA ILE A 381 2.35 7.62 22.63
C ILE A 381 1.99 8.19 21.24
N LYS A 382 1.34 9.36 21.20
CA LYS A 382 0.99 10.02 19.93
C LYS A 382 2.23 10.31 19.07
N ARG A 383 3.34 10.72 19.69
CA ARG A 383 4.60 10.98 18.99
C ARG A 383 5.31 9.71 18.54
N CYS A 384 5.31 8.65 19.35
CA CYS A 384 5.83 7.35 18.93
C CYS A 384 5.09 6.83 17.69
N ARG A 385 3.74 6.89 17.67
CA ARG A 385 2.92 6.49 16.52
C ARG A 385 3.15 7.36 15.28
N GLU A 386 3.45 8.65 15.45
CA GLU A 386 3.82 9.54 14.35
C GLU A 386 5.16 9.13 13.72
N MET A 387 6.17 8.84 14.55
CA MET A 387 7.49 8.35 14.11
C MET A 387 7.41 6.97 13.44
N GLU A 388 6.62 6.06 14.00
CA GLU A 388 6.36 4.74 13.42
C GLU A 388 5.73 4.85 12.03
N ARG A 389 4.64 5.62 11.88
CA ARG A 389 4.00 5.85 10.58
C ARG A 389 4.95 6.46 9.55
N TYR A 390 5.80 7.38 9.98
CA TYR A 390 6.80 8.00 9.12
C TYR A 390 7.81 6.96 8.60
N LEU A 391 8.26 6.04 9.46
CA LEU A 391 9.18 4.96 9.09
C LEU A 391 8.52 3.94 8.16
N VAL A 392 7.27 3.54 8.43
CA VAL A 392 6.49 2.65 7.55
C VAL A 392 6.36 3.24 6.15
N LYS A 393 6.04 4.54 6.05
CA LYS A 393 5.97 5.24 4.77
C LYS A 393 7.28 5.19 3.98
N CYS A 394 8.43 5.15 4.65
CA CYS A 394 9.73 5.12 3.96
C CYS A 394 9.87 3.92 3.02
N TRP A 395 9.38 2.73 3.40
CA TRP A 395 9.44 1.54 2.55
C TRP A 395 8.18 1.35 1.68
N ASP A 396 7.01 1.83 2.12
CA ASP A 396 5.77 1.79 1.32
C ASP A 396 5.94 2.54 -0.02
N GLU A 397 6.77 3.58 -0.02
CA GLU A 397 7.02 4.44 -1.20
C GLU A 397 8.11 3.89 -2.15
N MET A 398 8.83 2.84 -1.76
CA MET A 398 9.92 2.24 -2.54
C MET A 398 9.39 1.25 -3.60
N GLU A 399 10.09 1.14 -4.73
CA GLU A 399 9.70 0.28 -5.87
C GLU A 399 10.11 -1.21 -5.71
N ALA A 400 10.36 -1.67 -4.48
CA ALA A 400 10.89 -3.01 -4.20
C ALA A 400 9.84 -4.13 -3.99
N TYR A 401 8.55 -3.80 -3.87
CA TYR A 401 7.48 -4.77 -3.57
C TYR A 401 6.12 -4.30 -4.08
N ASN A 402 5.48 -5.05 -5.01
CA ASN A 402 4.07 -4.89 -5.44
C ASN A 402 3.51 -3.46 -5.38
N ASN A 403 4.26 -2.47 -5.86
CA ASN A 403 3.84 -1.08 -5.73
C ASN A 403 2.72 -0.85 -6.79
N PRO A 404 1.50 -0.47 -6.39
CA PRO A 404 0.41 -0.20 -7.34
C PRO A 404 0.78 0.87 -8.36
N PRO A 405 0.08 0.95 -9.51
CA PRO A 405 0.39 1.93 -10.57
C PRO A 405 0.45 3.34 -9.99
N PHE A 406 1.46 4.08 -10.44
CA PHE A 406 1.74 5.41 -9.96
C PHE A 406 1.29 6.47 -10.99
N PRO A 407 0.65 7.59 -10.58
CA PRO A 407 0.24 7.89 -9.22
C PRO A 407 -0.97 7.08 -8.75
N PRO A 408 -1.19 6.91 -7.42
CA PRO A 408 -2.41 6.30 -6.90
C PRO A 408 -3.66 6.94 -7.52
N ALA A 409 -4.74 6.17 -7.68
CA ALA A 409 -5.97 6.65 -8.35
C ALA A 409 -6.50 7.95 -7.74
N GLU A 410 -6.29 8.15 -6.44
CA GLU A 410 -6.65 9.37 -5.75
C GLU A 410 -6.01 10.60 -6.37
N PHE A 411 -4.81 10.54 -6.95
CA PHE A 411 -4.15 11.68 -7.60
C PHE A 411 -4.74 12.06 -8.96
N SER A 412 -5.63 11.24 -9.50
CA SER A 412 -6.40 11.52 -10.70
C SER A 412 -7.85 11.94 -10.40
N THR A 413 -8.30 11.82 -9.14
CA THR A 413 -9.66 12.22 -8.72
C THR A 413 -9.85 13.74 -8.79
N PRO A 414 -10.97 14.27 -9.33
CA PRO A 414 -11.30 15.70 -9.26
C PRO A 414 -11.34 16.23 -7.82
N TYR A 415 -11.06 17.53 -7.60
CA TYR A 415 -11.05 18.11 -6.25
C TYR A 415 -12.42 18.02 -5.56
N SER A 416 -13.49 18.16 -6.33
CA SER A 416 -14.88 18.08 -5.85
C SER A 416 -15.25 16.71 -5.26
N GLU A 417 -14.67 15.65 -5.82
CA GLU A 417 -14.91 14.25 -5.46
C GLU A 417 -14.02 13.75 -4.31
N LEU A 418 -13.03 14.54 -3.88
CA LEU A 418 -12.22 14.19 -2.73
C LEU A 418 -13.08 14.16 -1.44
N PRO A 419 -12.74 13.29 -0.47
CA PRO A 419 -13.35 13.37 0.85
C PRO A 419 -12.90 14.63 1.58
N ASP A 420 -13.73 15.17 2.46
CA ASP A 420 -13.31 16.23 3.37
C ASP A 420 -12.30 15.68 4.37
N LEU A 421 -11.14 16.34 4.50
CA LEU A 421 -10.06 15.91 5.40
C LEU A 421 -10.47 15.90 6.88
N GLU A 422 -11.49 16.67 7.26
CA GLU A 422 -11.89 16.89 8.65
C GLU A 422 -13.18 16.17 9.08
N ASP A 423 -14.01 15.64 8.17
CA ASP A 423 -15.22 14.89 8.55
C ASP A 423 -14.96 13.39 8.56
N ARG A 424 -14.05 12.96 9.45
CA ARG A 424 -13.86 11.53 9.72
C ARG A 424 -14.89 11.10 10.76
N PRO A 425 -15.75 10.10 10.46
CA PRO A 425 -16.71 9.61 11.43
C PRO A 425 -16.03 9.21 12.74
N LYS A 426 -16.59 9.66 13.87
CA LYS A 426 -16.13 9.28 15.19
C LYS A 426 -16.49 7.83 15.49
N VAL A 427 -15.47 7.02 15.77
CA VAL A 427 -15.61 5.60 16.09
C VAL A 427 -15.10 5.35 17.50
N LEU A 428 -15.97 4.84 18.38
CA LEU A 428 -15.57 4.36 19.70
C LEU A 428 -14.89 2.99 19.56
N TYR A 429 -13.59 2.90 19.82
CA TYR A 429 -12.82 1.67 19.79
C TYR A 429 -12.64 1.08 21.20
N ILE A 430 -13.07 -0.18 21.41
CA ILE A 430 -12.95 -0.90 22.68
C ILE A 430 -11.84 -1.96 22.56
N PRO A 431 -10.61 -1.71 23.03
CA PRO A 431 -9.48 -2.62 22.83
C PRO A 431 -9.57 -3.88 23.70
N ALA A 432 -8.84 -4.92 23.28
CA ALA A 432 -8.74 -6.21 23.97
C ALA A 432 -7.41 -6.43 24.70
N ASN A 433 -6.36 -5.84 24.14
CA ASN A 433 -5.01 -5.61 24.67
C ASN A 433 -4.36 -4.50 23.81
N ASP A 434 -3.18 -4.00 24.18
CA ASP A 434 -2.47 -2.91 23.48
C ASP A 434 -1.87 -3.29 22.10
N SER A 435 -2.15 -4.47 21.55
CA SER A 435 -1.51 -4.98 20.34
C SER A 435 -2.38 -4.77 19.10
N VAL A 436 -1.80 -4.12 18.10
CA VAL A 436 -2.30 -4.16 16.71
C VAL A 436 -1.86 -5.48 16.11
N HIS A 437 -2.79 -6.23 15.52
CA HIS A 437 -2.52 -7.56 14.93
C HIS A 437 -2.58 -7.56 13.39
N ASP A 438 -3.04 -6.46 12.77
CA ASP A 438 -3.15 -6.26 11.32
C ASP A 438 -2.83 -4.80 11.00
N ASP A 439 -1.58 -4.53 10.59
CA ASP A 439 -1.05 -3.19 10.34
C ASP A 439 -1.76 -2.48 9.19
N GLN A 440 -2.22 -3.23 8.17
CA GLN A 440 -2.90 -2.68 7.02
C GLN A 440 -4.33 -2.24 7.39
N ALA A 441 -5.06 -3.07 8.13
CA ALA A 441 -6.36 -2.70 8.66
C ALA A 441 -6.26 -1.51 9.62
N TRP A 442 -5.21 -1.48 10.45
CA TRP A 442 -4.98 -0.37 11.38
C TRP A 442 -4.62 0.95 10.68
N LYS A 443 -3.87 0.88 9.57
CA LYS A 443 -3.58 2.04 8.70
C LYS A 443 -4.89 2.63 8.14
N ILE A 444 -5.74 1.78 7.55
CA ILE A 444 -7.05 2.19 7.02
C ILE A 444 -7.92 2.81 8.12
N LEU A 445 -7.96 2.19 9.31
CA LEU A 445 -8.75 2.66 10.43
C LEU A 445 -8.30 4.04 10.92
N ASN A 446 -6.99 4.28 11.01
CA ASN A 446 -6.43 5.57 11.43
C ASN A 446 -6.54 6.66 10.36
N GLU A 447 -6.53 6.30 9.07
CA GLU A 447 -6.63 7.25 7.97
C GLU A 447 -8.08 7.71 7.77
N ARG A 448 -9.05 6.80 7.89
CA ARG A 448 -10.45 7.06 7.50
C ARG A 448 -11.38 7.45 8.66
N PHE A 449 -11.00 7.21 9.91
CA PHE A 449 -11.87 7.43 11.07
C PHE A 449 -11.19 8.25 12.18
N GLU A 450 -12.00 8.97 12.97
CA GLU A 450 -11.56 9.56 14.24
C GLU A 450 -11.79 8.52 15.35
N LEU A 451 -10.71 7.92 15.86
CA LEU A 451 -10.81 6.89 16.90
C LEU A 451 -10.88 7.49 18.30
N ILE A 452 -11.96 7.20 19.01
CA ILE A 452 -12.13 7.48 20.44
C ILE A 452 -11.92 6.17 21.19
N TYR A 453 -10.96 6.10 22.10
CA TYR A 453 -10.64 4.85 22.80
C TYR A 453 -11.52 4.72 24.05
N TYR A 454 -12.05 3.53 24.26
CA TYR A 454 -12.70 3.18 25.51
C TYR A 454 -11.65 2.98 26.61
N ASP A 455 -11.70 3.80 27.64
CA ASP A 455 -10.80 3.77 28.79
C ASP A 455 -11.52 3.92 30.15
N CYS A 456 -12.86 3.88 30.16
CA CYS A 456 -13.64 4.01 31.40
C CYS A 456 -13.28 2.88 32.38
N LYS A 457 -13.21 3.20 33.68
CA LYS A 457 -12.89 2.25 34.75
C LYS A 457 -14.07 1.39 35.17
N THR A 458 -15.30 1.82 34.88
CA THR A 458 -16.54 1.07 35.16
C THR A 458 -17.58 1.30 34.06
N GLU A 459 -18.62 0.47 34.04
CA GLU A 459 -19.81 0.69 33.19
C GLU A 459 -20.57 1.96 33.58
N GLN A 460 -20.60 2.30 34.87
CA GLN A 460 -21.28 3.48 35.37
C GLN A 460 -20.61 4.77 34.86
N GLU A 461 -19.27 4.80 34.86
CA GLU A 461 -18.50 5.91 34.27
C GLU A 461 -18.74 6.04 32.77
N TYR A 462 -18.90 4.92 32.06
CA TYR A 462 -19.28 4.94 30.66
C TYR A 462 -20.66 5.57 30.46
N ILE A 463 -21.69 5.13 31.20
CA ILE A 463 -23.05 5.67 31.11
C ILE A 463 -23.06 7.17 31.39
N GLU A 464 -22.40 7.60 32.46
CA GLU A 464 -22.31 9.03 32.81
C GLU A 464 -21.64 9.85 31.72
N GLU A 465 -20.62 9.31 31.03
CA GLU A 465 -19.94 10.03 29.95
C GLU A 465 -20.71 10.06 28.64
N VAL A 466 -21.48 9.03 28.33
CA VAL A 466 -22.33 9.02 27.15
C VAL A 466 -23.48 10.04 27.30
N GLN A 467 -24.01 10.21 28.51
CA GLN A 467 -25.11 11.12 28.81
C GLN A 467 -24.70 12.61 28.86
N LYS A 468 -23.40 12.94 28.88
CA LYS A 468 -22.96 14.34 28.95
C LYS A 468 -23.24 15.07 27.63
N PRO A 469 -23.90 16.24 27.67
CA PRO A 469 -23.99 17.12 26.51
C PRO A 469 -22.57 17.52 26.06
N ASN A 470 -22.21 17.22 24.82
CA ASN A 470 -20.84 17.40 24.28
C ASN A 470 -19.76 16.59 25.04
N GLY A 471 -20.14 15.46 25.65
CA GLY A 471 -19.21 14.52 26.29
C GLY A 471 -18.26 13.86 25.29
N ARG A 472 -17.27 13.12 25.79
CA ARG A 472 -16.25 12.46 24.95
C ARG A 472 -16.81 11.48 23.93
N PHE A 473 -17.99 10.91 24.19
CA PHE A 473 -18.68 9.99 23.28
C PHE A 473 -19.79 10.68 22.46
N SER A 474 -19.91 12.00 22.54
CA SER A 474 -20.90 12.75 21.76
C SER A 474 -20.59 12.68 20.26
N GLY A 475 -21.60 12.36 19.46
CA GLY A 475 -21.51 12.29 18.00
C GLY A 475 -20.72 11.08 17.47
N ILE A 476 -20.51 10.04 18.27
CA ILE A 476 -19.99 8.77 17.75
C ILE A 476 -21.00 8.18 16.76
N ARG A 477 -20.49 7.73 15.62
CA ARG A 477 -21.29 7.10 14.55
C ARG A 477 -21.13 5.58 14.50
N ALA A 478 -20.03 5.07 15.04
CA ALA A 478 -19.81 3.63 15.15
C ALA A 478 -19.11 3.23 16.44
N ILE A 479 -19.27 1.97 16.84
CA ILE A 479 -18.50 1.35 17.92
C ILE A 479 -17.77 0.12 17.36
N CYS A 480 -16.45 0.02 17.56
CA CYS A 480 -15.62 -1.08 17.09
C CYS A 480 -15.00 -1.83 18.28
N ARG A 481 -15.30 -3.12 18.40
CA ARG A 481 -14.80 -4.01 19.46
C ARG A 481 -14.21 -5.30 18.86
N PRO A 482 -12.89 -5.40 18.64
CA PRO A 482 -12.29 -6.54 17.95
C PRO A 482 -12.31 -7.87 18.73
N THR A 483 -12.76 -7.89 19.99
CA THR A 483 -12.85 -9.13 20.79
C THR A 483 -14.11 -9.23 21.65
N TRP A 484 -14.64 -10.44 21.80
CA TRP A 484 -15.68 -10.77 22.76
C TRP A 484 -15.14 -10.82 24.21
N LEU A 485 -15.92 -10.31 25.18
CA LEU A 485 -15.94 -10.49 26.66
C LEU A 485 -14.73 -11.06 27.44
N LYS A 486 -13.48 -10.97 26.95
CA LYS A 486 -12.30 -11.64 27.54
C LYS A 486 -10.99 -10.85 27.44
N GLY A 487 -11.01 -9.61 26.94
CA GLY A 487 -9.83 -8.75 26.93
C GLY A 487 -9.66 -8.01 28.25
N TYR A 488 -8.55 -8.25 28.96
CA TYR A 488 -8.18 -7.43 30.12
C TYR A 488 -7.82 -6.01 29.64
N PRO A 489 -8.21 -4.92 30.34
CA PRO A 489 -8.90 -4.89 31.64
C PRO A 489 -10.43 -4.90 31.57
N TYR A 490 -11.05 -4.76 30.39
CA TYR A 490 -12.49 -4.51 30.23
C TYR A 490 -13.36 -5.78 30.15
N VAL A 491 -12.81 -6.92 30.56
CA VAL A 491 -13.47 -8.24 30.59
C VAL A 491 -14.80 -8.22 31.34
N ASN A 492 -14.91 -7.40 32.39
CA ASN A 492 -16.09 -7.29 33.23
C ASN A 492 -17.02 -6.12 32.83
N HIS A 493 -16.76 -5.42 31.72
CA HIS A 493 -17.59 -4.30 31.25
C HIS A 493 -18.54 -4.78 30.15
N PHE A 494 -19.80 -4.99 30.52
CA PHE A 494 -20.93 -5.44 29.70
C PHE A 494 -21.62 -4.28 28.95
N LEU A 495 -20.83 -3.47 28.25
CA LEU A 495 -21.27 -2.24 27.55
C LEU A 495 -22.38 -2.42 26.51
N PHE A 496 -22.65 -3.66 26.10
CA PHE A 496 -23.68 -4.01 25.10
C PHE A 496 -24.79 -4.89 25.70
N ARG A 497 -25.06 -4.76 27.01
CA ARG A 497 -26.16 -5.45 27.70
C ARG A 497 -27.00 -4.45 28.49
N ASN A 498 -28.24 -4.84 28.82
CA ASN A 498 -29.09 -4.20 29.84
C ASN A 498 -29.15 -2.67 29.79
N GLU A 499 -28.52 -2.00 30.77
CA GLU A 499 -28.64 -0.57 31.04
C GLU A 499 -27.71 0.31 30.18
N PRO A 500 -26.40 0.01 30.00
CA PRO A 500 -25.52 0.78 29.10
C PRO A 500 -26.04 1.03 27.69
N VAL A 501 -26.72 0.05 27.09
CA VAL A 501 -27.26 0.16 25.72
C VAL A 501 -28.34 1.23 25.61
N LYS A 502 -29.15 1.41 26.66
CA LYS A 502 -30.25 2.39 26.68
C LYS A 502 -29.75 3.83 26.62
N HIS A 503 -28.48 4.03 26.95
CA HIS A 503 -27.84 5.35 27.00
C HIS A 503 -27.00 5.64 25.77
N LEU A 504 -26.90 4.73 24.79
CA LEU A 504 -26.16 4.98 23.55
C LEU A 504 -26.70 6.22 22.82
N PRO A 505 -25.84 7.06 22.24
CA PRO A 505 -26.30 8.22 21.48
C PRO A 505 -27.08 7.77 20.24
N ASP A 506 -28.15 8.50 19.88
CA ASP A 506 -28.92 8.27 18.65
C ASP A 506 -28.05 8.37 17.37
N SER A 507 -26.88 9.00 17.47
CA SER A 507 -25.92 9.08 16.37
C SER A 507 -25.21 7.77 16.04
N VAL A 508 -25.29 6.73 16.90
CA VAL A 508 -24.66 5.43 16.66
C VAL A 508 -25.42 4.67 15.57
N GLU A 509 -24.77 4.51 14.42
CA GLU A 509 -25.33 3.83 13.25
C GLU A 509 -24.96 2.34 13.22
N ILE A 510 -23.80 1.97 13.78
CA ILE A 510 -23.29 0.59 13.70
C ILE A 510 -22.40 0.21 14.88
N ILE A 511 -22.51 -1.05 15.32
CA ILE A 511 -21.62 -1.67 16.30
C ILE A 511 -20.97 -2.90 15.65
N VAL A 512 -19.64 -2.92 15.58
CA VAL A 512 -18.85 -3.96 14.90
C VAL A 512 -18.03 -4.76 15.92
N GLN A 513 -18.16 -6.09 15.92
CA GLN A 513 -17.50 -6.97 16.89
C GLN A 513 -16.99 -8.30 16.29
N SER A 514 -15.92 -8.88 16.85
CA SER A 514 -15.33 -10.15 16.37
C SER A 514 -15.18 -11.24 17.48
N GLY A 515 -15.51 -12.52 17.17
CA GLY A 515 -15.52 -13.70 18.09
C GLY A 515 -14.62 -14.90 17.66
N HIS A 516 -14.26 -15.80 18.59
CA HIS A 516 -13.13 -16.78 18.57
C HIS A 516 -12.95 -17.71 17.33
N GLY A 517 -11.71 -18.16 17.08
CA GLY A 517 -11.33 -19.34 16.27
C GLY A 517 -10.26 -20.17 17.01
N TYR A 518 -10.36 -21.50 16.96
CA TYR A 518 -9.49 -22.45 17.69
C TYR A 518 -8.46 -23.09 16.74
N ASP A 519 -7.18 -23.06 17.15
CA ASP A 519 -6.11 -23.91 16.65
C ASP A 519 -6.01 -25.13 17.58
N ILE A 520 -6.38 -26.35 17.14
CA ILE A 520 -6.25 -27.57 17.95
C ILE A 520 -5.70 -28.72 17.11
N VAL A 521 -4.66 -29.37 17.65
CA VAL A 521 -4.15 -30.70 17.32
C VAL A 521 -4.52 -31.62 18.50
N ASP A 522 -4.90 -32.86 18.18
CA ASP A 522 -5.26 -34.02 19.04
C ASP A 522 -6.60 -33.98 19.79
N LEU A 523 -7.68 -34.45 19.14
CA LEU A 523 -9.07 -34.35 19.65
C LEU A 523 -9.74 -35.66 20.09
N GLU A 524 -9.24 -36.85 19.73
CA GLU A 524 -10.09 -38.06 19.77
C GLU A 524 -10.49 -38.56 21.17
N TYR A 525 -9.81 -38.14 22.24
CA TYR A 525 -10.24 -38.46 23.60
C TYR A 525 -10.32 -37.24 24.52
N LEU A 526 -10.12 -36.04 23.98
CA LEU A 526 -10.29 -34.82 24.77
C LEU A 526 -11.74 -34.62 25.15
N THR A 527 -12.72 -34.97 24.32
CA THR A 527 -14.13 -34.86 24.75
C THR A 527 -14.43 -35.77 25.94
N TYR A 528 -13.89 -36.99 25.97
CA TYR A 528 -14.02 -37.89 27.13
C TYR A 528 -13.22 -37.39 28.33
N ALA A 529 -11.96 -37.02 28.15
CA ALA A 529 -11.11 -36.49 29.22
C ALA A 529 -11.66 -35.17 29.80
N GLU A 530 -12.17 -34.29 28.94
CA GLU A 530 -12.86 -33.05 29.27
C GLU A 530 -14.17 -33.36 30.02
N ASN A 531 -14.96 -34.33 29.57
CA ASN A 531 -16.17 -34.78 30.29
C ASN A 531 -15.82 -35.37 31.67
N CYS A 532 -14.74 -36.13 31.80
CA CYS A 532 -14.21 -36.62 33.07
C CYS A 532 -13.88 -35.43 34.00
N VAL A 533 -13.21 -34.40 33.49
CA VAL A 533 -12.93 -33.16 34.23
C VAL A 533 -14.22 -32.42 34.61
N TRP A 534 -15.18 -32.23 33.69
CA TRP A 534 -16.46 -31.57 33.97
C TRP A 534 -17.31 -32.30 35.02
N LYS A 535 -17.21 -33.63 35.07
CA LYS A 535 -17.88 -34.47 36.08
C LYS A 535 -17.14 -34.53 37.42
N GLY A 536 -15.99 -33.86 37.55
CA GLY A 536 -15.16 -33.89 38.75
C GLY A 536 -14.38 -35.20 38.94
N ASP A 537 -14.31 -36.05 37.91
CA ASP A 537 -13.61 -37.33 37.92
C ASP A 537 -12.30 -37.23 37.12
N TYR A 538 -11.32 -36.50 37.67
CA TYR A 538 -10.05 -36.23 37.00
C TYR A 538 -9.31 -37.51 36.56
N TYR A 539 -9.34 -38.56 37.38
CA TYR A 539 -8.67 -39.83 37.08
C TYR A 539 -9.50 -40.77 36.21
N GLY A 540 -10.77 -40.46 35.93
CA GLY A 540 -11.62 -41.20 34.99
C GLY A 540 -11.05 -41.27 33.58
N ALA A 541 -10.16 -40.35 33.21
CA ALA A 541 -9.45 -40.36 31.93
C ALA A 541 -8.22 -41.30 31.89
N ALA A 542 -7.78 -41.86 33.03
CA ALA A 542 -6.60 -42.72 33.09
C ALA A 542 -6.63 -43.94 32.13
N PRO A 543 -7.78 -44.59 31.88
CA PRO A 543 -7.87 -45.70 30.93
C PRO A 543 -7.53 -45.35 29.47
N LEU A 544 -7.54 -44.06 29.10
CA LEU A 544 -7.17 -43.62 27.74
C LEU A 544 -5.75 -44.06 27.34
N THR A 545 -4.86 -44.24 28.31
CA THR A 545 -3.50 -44.77 28.10
C THR A 545 -3.51 -46.16 27.43
N TYR A 546 -4.58 -46.93 27.61
CA TYR A 546 -4.72 -48.28 27.04
C TYR A 546 -5.47 -48.31 25.70
N TRP A 547 -6.07 -47.18 25.28
CA TRP A 547 -6.94 -47.08 24.09
C TRP A 547 -6.42 -46.10 23.03
N GLY A 548 -5.50 -45.20 23.40
CA GLY A 548 -4.86 -44.27 22.49
C GLY A 548 -3.92 -44.97 21.51
N ASP A 549 -4.04 -44.67 20.22
CA ASP A 549 -3.06 -45.05 19.21
C ASP A 549 -2.23 -43.82 18.80
N ASN A 550 -0.92 -44.01 18.60
CA ASN A 550 -0.07 -42.98 18.01
C ASN A 550 -0.32 -42.92 16.49
N PRO A 551 -0.52 -41.72 15.89
CA PRO A 551 -0.71 -41.58 14.44
C PRO A 551 0.50 -41.98 13.60
N SER A 552 1.72 -41.91 14.14
CA SER A 552 2.95 -42.23 13.40
C SER A 552 2.90 -43.64 12.79
N GLY A 553 3.21 -43.73 11.49
CA GLY A 553 3.19 -44.97 10.71
C GLY A 553 1.81 -45.47 10.28
N ARG A 554 0.72 -44.86 10.75
CA ARG A 554 -0.66 -45.19 10.32
C ARG A 554 -1.01 -44.55 8.98
N THR A 555 -2.02 -45.10 8.32
CA THR A 555 -2.47 -44.66 7.00
C THR A 555 -3.75 -43.83 7.07
N LEU A 556 -3.66 -42.56 6.64
CA LEU A 556 -4.79 -41.68 6.38
C LEU A 556 -5.30 -41.92 4.94
N GLY A 557 -6.57 -42.28 4.80
CA GLY A 557 -7.26 -42.40 3.52
C GLY A 557 -8.23 -41.26 3.30
N ILE A 558 -7.97 -40.43 2.29
CA ILE A 558 -8.79 -39.25 1.97
C ILE A 558 -9.79 -39.58 0.86
N ILE A 559 -11.08 -39.39 1.13
CA ILE A 559 -12.14 -39.46 0.13
C ILE A 559 -12.47 -38.03 -0.30
N GLY A 560 -12.05 -37.63 -1.51
CA GLY A 560 -12.24 -36.27 -2.02
C GLY A 560 -11.03 -35.34 -1.84
N LEU A 561 -9.87 -35.66 -2.41
CA LEU A 561 -8.70 -34.77 -2.34
C LEU A 561 -8.95 -33.47 -3.13
N GLY A 562 -8.92 -32.36 -2.41
CA GLY A 562 -9.08 -30.99 -2.92
C GLY A 562 -8.40 -29.96 -2.01
N SER A 563 -8.78 -28.69 -2.14
CA SER A 563 -8.14 -27.57 -1.43
C SER A 563 -8.21 -27.65 0.10
N ILE A 564 -9.24 -28.28 0.66
CA ILE A 564 -9.35 -28.52 2.10
C ILE A 564 -8.46 -29.69 2.50
N ALA A 565 -8.64 -30.82 1.83
CA ALA A 565 -8.00 -32.08 2.19
C ALA A 565 -6.47 -32.06 2.03
N ILE A 566 -5.93 -31.23 1.14
CA ILE A 566 -4.47 -31.08 0.99
C ILE A 566 -3.82 -30.49 2.25
N ARG A 567 -4.51 -29.59 2.95
CA ARG A 567 -4.01 -29.01 4.21
C ARG A 567 -3.97 -30.06 5.31
N VAL A 568 -4.99 -30.91 5.37
CA VAL A 568 -5.05 -32.05 6.29
C VAL A 568 -3.97 -33.09 5.96
N ALA A 569 -3.77 -33.40 4.67
CA ALA A 569 -2.69 -34.29 4.23
C ALA A 569 -1.31 -33.81 4.69
N ARG A 570 -1.00 -32.50 4.56
CA ARG A 570 0.26 -31.91 5.03
C ARG A 570 0.42 -32.04 6.55
N ALA A 571 -0.64 -31.76 7.31
CA ALA A 571 -0.62 -31.88 8.76
C ALA A 571 -0.38 -33.33 9.22
N CYS A 572 -1.07 -34.30 8.61
CA CYS A 572 -0.90 -35.71 8.92
C CYS A 572 0.47 -36.27 8.49
N LYS A 573 1.04 -35.78 7.38
CA LYS A 573 2.41 -36.11 7.00
C LYS A 573 3.44 -35.62 8.02
N ALA A 574 3.24 -34.44 8.60
CA ALA A 574 4.09 -33.93 9.67
C ALA A 574 4.00 -34.78 10.97
N MET A 575 2.98 -35.64 11.08
CA MET A 575 2.81 -36.62 12.16
C MET A 575 3.25 -38.04 11.75
N ASP A 576 4.07 -38.17 10.69
CA ASP A 576 4.57 -39.43 10.13
C ASP A 576 3.48 -40.40 9.65
N MET A 577 2.29 -39.90 9.27
CA MET A 577 1.27 -40.75 8.65
C MET A 577 1.58 -41.00 7.17
N ASN A 578 1.26 -42.20 6.71
CA ASN A 578 1.09 -42.48 5.29
C ASN A 578 -0.21 -41.83 4.81
N VAL A 579 -0.21 -41.18 3.65
CA VAL A 579 -1.41 -40.51 3.13
C VAL A 579 -1.74 -41.05 1.74
N VAL A 580 -2.96 -41.53 1.58
CA VAL A 580 -3.52 -42.05 0.33
C VAL A 580 -4.86 -41.37 0.06
N TYR A 581 -5.29 -41.34 -1.20
CA TYR A 581 -6.55 -40.71 -1.54
C TYR A 581 -7.30 -41.38 -2.70
N HIS A 582 -8.62 -41.19 -2.70
CA HIS A 582 -9.53 -41.59 -3.76
C HIS A 582 -10.34 -40.39 -4.24
N ASN A 583 -10.44 -40.26 -5.56
CA ASN A 583 -11.20 -39.27 -6.32
C ASN A 583 -11.72 -39.92 -7.61
N ARG A 584 -12.74 -39.32 -8.24
CA ARG A 584 -13.17 -39.71 -9.59
C ARG A 584 -12.07 -39.53 -10.64
N SER A 585 -11.19 -38.55 -10.45
CA SER A 585 -10.01 -38.33 -11.28
C SER A 585 -8.78 -38.07 -10.43
N GLN A 586 -7.64 -38.56 -10.89
CA GLN A 586 -6.33 -38.32 -10.29
C GLN A 586 -6.02 -36.82 -10.23
N LYS A 587 -5.21 -36.42 -9.24
CA LYS A 587 -4.75 -35.05 -9.01
C LYS A 587 -3.21 -35.00 -9.03
N PRO A 588 -2.57 -35.07 -10.22
CA PRO A 588 -1.12 -35.11 -10.34
C PRO A 588 -0.43 -33.92 -9.64
N ASP A 589 -1.01 -32.73 -9.71
CA ASP A 589 -0.44 -31.52 -9.10
C ASP A 589 -0.25 -31.66 -7.58
N TYR A 590 -1.19 -32.30 -6.89
CA TYR A 590 -1.10 -32.53 -5.44
C TYR A 590 -0.15 -33.67 -5.08
N GLU A 591 -0.03 -34.68 -5.93
CA GLU A 591 0.93 -35.79 -5.74
C GLU A 591 2.37 -35.31 -5.84
N LEU A 592 2.66 -34.34 -6.71
CA LEU A 592 3.98 -33.70 -6.81
C LEU A 592 4.31 -32.86 -5.57
N GLU A 593 3.30 -32.33 -4.89
CA GLU A 593 3.48 -31.43 -3.76
C GLU A 593 3.73 -32.17 -2.44
N ILE A 594 3.14 -33.35 -2.27
CA ILE A 594 3.25 -34.15 -1.04
C ILE A 594 3.93 -35.49 -1.34
N GLU A 595 5.15 -35.64 -0.83
CA GLU A 595 5.91 -36.87 -0.99
C GLU A 595 5.16 -38.10 -0.45
N GLY A 596 5.02 -39.11 -1.31
CA GLY A 596 4.35 -40.37 -0.98
C GLY A 596 2.82 -40.26 -0.83
N LEU A 597 2.20 -39.20 -1.34
CA LEU A 597 0.75 -39.15 -1.54
C LEU A 597 0.37 -40.06 -2.73
N LYS A 598 -0.48 -41.06 -2.50
CA LYS A 598 -0.82 -42.08 -3.51
C LYS A 598 -2.31 -42.08 -3.87
N PHE A 599 -2.62 -42.05 -5.16
CA PHE A 599 -3.97 -42.21 -5.68
C PHE A 599 -4.41 -43.68 -5.76
N TYR A 600 -5.67 -43.94 -5.39
CA TYR A 600 -6.35 -45.22 -5.57
C TYR A 600 -7.57 -45.03 -6.47
N PRO A 601 -7.58 -45.66 -7.66
CA PRO A 601 -8.74 -45.62 -8.57
C PRO A 601 -9.97 -46.29 -7.98
N ASP A 602 -9.79 -47.35 -7.19
CA ASP A 602 -10.86 -48.06 -6.51
C ASP A 602 -10.93 -47.66 -5.02
N LEU A 603 -12.11 -47.24 -4.57
CA LEU A 603 -12.31 -46.81 -3.19
C LEU A 603 -12.17 -47.96 -2.18
N ASN A 604 -12.64 -49.16 -2.53
CA ASN A 604 -12.58 -50.30 -1.62
C ASN A 604 -11.14 -50.75 -1.38
N GLU A 605 -10.30 -50.75 -2.42
CA GLU A 605 -8.87 -51.02 -2.29
C GLU A 605 -8.17 -50.03 -1.34
N MET A 606 -8.53 -48.75 -1.41
CA MET A 606 -8.02 -47.74 -0.49
C MET A 606 -8.49 -48.00 0.95
N LEU A 607 -9.78 -48.31 1.15
CA LEU A 607 -10.34 -48.56 2.47
C LEU A 607 -9.70 -49.76 3.18
N ALA A 608 -9.34 -50.80 2.43
CA ALA A 608 -8.69 -52.00 2.96
C ALA A 608 -7.33 -51.74 3.61
N ILE A 609 -6.64 -50.66 3.20
CA ILE A 609 -5.32 -50.30 3.75
C ILE A 609 -5.36 -49.12 4.72
N THR A 610 -6.51 -48.47 4.88
CA THR A 610 -6.64 -47.23 5.65
C THR A 610 -6.88 -47.51 7.13
N ASP A 611 -6.21 -46.75 8.00
CA ASP A 611 -6.42 -46.80 9.46
C ASP A 611 -7.32 -45.65 9.95
N CYS A 612 -7.27 -44.50 9.25
CA CYS A 612 -8.14 -43.35 9.49
C CYS A 612 -8.71 -42.80 8.18
N ILE A 613 -10.03 -42.72 8.07
CA ILE A 613 -10.75 -42.26 6.88
C ILE A 613 -11.14 -40.80 7.06
N PHE A 614 -10.81 -39.95 6.09
CA PHE A 614 -11.17 -38.53 6.10
C PHE A 614 -12.01 -38.17 4.87
N ILE A 615 -13.22 -37.68 5.10
CA ILE A 615 -14.21 -37.39 4.05
C ILE A 615 -14.31 -35.89 3.81
N SER A 616 -14.05 -35.49 2.57
CA SER A 616 -14.06 -34.09 2.11
C SER A 616 -14.60 -33.92 0.68
N CYS A 617 -15.28 -34.94 0.15
CA CYS A 617 -15.86 -34.92 -1.18
C CYS A 617 -17.22 -34.17 -1.23
N PRO A 618 -17.63 -33.66 -2.39
CA PRO A 618 -18.95 -33.02 -2.54
C PRO A 618 -20.10 -34.02 -2.33
N TYR A 619 -21.22 -33.53 -1.81
CA TYR A 619 -22.46 -34.30 -1.80
C TYR A 619 -23.10 -34.29 -3.19
N THR A 620 -23.43 -35.48 -3.68
CA THR A 620 -24.10 -35.75 -4.95
C THR A 620 -25.00 -36.98 -4.74
N PRO A 621 -25.96 -37.25 -5.66
CA PRO A 621 -26.72 -38.51 -5.60
C PRO A 621 -25.83 -39.75 -5.56
N ALA A 622 -24.65 -39.72 -6.20
CA ALA A 622 -23.69 -40.82 -6.21
C ALA A 622 -22.85 -40.95 -4.93
N THR A 623 -22.75 -39.89 -4.12
CA THR A 623 -22.00 -39.91 -2.84
C THR A 623 -22.91 -39.98 -1.62
N LYS A 624 -24.23 -40.02 -1.80
CA LYS A 624 -25.19 -40.31 -0.72
C LYS A 624 -24.93 -41.72 -0.17
N HIS A 625 -24.75 -41.82 1.15
CA HIS A 625 -24.44 -43.07 1.85
C HIS A 625 -23.25 -43.83 1.23
N LEU A 626 -22.24 -43.08 0.78
CA LEU A 626 -20.99 -43.64 0.28
C LEU A 626 -20.33 -44.56 1.32
N ILE A 627 -20.40 -44.13 2.59
CA ILE A 627 -20.11 -44.97 3.76
C ILE A 627 -21.43 -45.49 4.33
N ASN A 628 -21.60 -46.80 4.24
CA ASN A 628 -22.79 -47.54 4.65
C ASN A 628 -22.39 -48.93 5.18
N PHE A 629 -23.36 -49.75 5.54
CA PHE A 629 -23.14 -51.11 6.06
C PHE A 629 -22.25 -51.99 5.16
N ASP A 630 -22.43 -51.90 3.84
CA ASP A 630 -21.64 -52.69 2.89
C ASP A 630 -20.21 -52.17 2.76
N ARG A 631 -20.02 -50.85 2.82
CA ARG A 631 -18.70 -50.24 2.69
C ARG A 631 -17.79 -50.57 3.89
N PHE A 632 -18.36 -50.73 5.08
CA PHE A 632 -17.62 -51.17 6.26
C PHE A 632 -16.96 -52.55 6.08
N LYS A 633 -17.49 -53.43 5.22
CA LYS A 633 -16.90 -54.76 4.96
C LYS A 633 -15.50 -54.70 4.34
N TYR A 634 -15.15 -53.58 3.72
CA TYR A 634 -13.84 -53.38 3.08
C TYR A 634 -12.84 -52.66 4.00
N MET A 635 -13.28 -52.18 5.16
CA MET A 635 -12.41 -51.45 6.08
C MET A 635 -11.69 -52.42 7.02
N LYS A 636 -10.54 -51.99 7.53
CA LYS A 636 -9.86 -52.69 8.63
C LYS A 636 -10.72 -52.70 9.88
N ASP A 637 -10.44 -53.66 10.76
CA ASP A 637 -10.86 -53.58 12.15
C ASP A 637 -10.16 -52.41 12.85
N LYS A 638 -10.84 -51.81 13.82
CA LYS A 638 -10.36 -50.65 14.58
C LYS A 638 -10.03 -49.44 13.70
N VAL A 639 -10.83 -49.23 12.65
CA VAL A 639 -10.74 -48.05 11.80
C VAL A 639 -11.29 -46.82 12.54
N ARG A 640 -10.85 -45.64 12.10
CA ARG A 640 -11.37 -44.33 12.51
C ARG A 640 -11.98 -43.60 11.33
N LEU A 641 -12.98 -42.75 11.58
CA LEU A 641 -13.67 -42.04 10.50
C LEU A 641 -13.97 -40.58 10.89
N VAL A 642 -13.60 -39.66 10.00
CA VAL A 642 -13.88 -38.22 10.15
C VAL A 642 -14.66 -37.72 8.93
N ASN A 643 -15.79 -37.05 9.18
CA ASN A 643 -16.57 -36.37 8.14
C ASN A 643 -16.72 -34.88 8.44
N ILE A 644 -16.16 -34.06 7.56
CA ILE A 644 -16.32 -32.59 7.55
C ILE A 644 -16.97 -32.09 6.24
N ALA A 645 -17.43 -33.03 5.40
CA ALA A 645 -17.98 -32.72 4.09
C ALA A 645 -19.47 -32.38 4.21
N ARG A 646 -20.32 -33.39 4.12
CA ARG A 646 -21.78 -33.29 4.29
C ARG A 646 -22.27 -34.55 4.99
N GLY A 647 -23.21 -34.40 5.90
CA GLY A 647 -23.72 -35.49 6.73
C GLY A 647 -24.21 -36.70 5.94
N PRO A 648 -25.13 -36.55 4.96
CA PRO A 648 -25.72 -37.67 4.20
C PRO A 648 -24.75 -38.49 3.34
N ILE A 649 -23.45 -38.16 3.30
CA ILE A 649 -22.42 -39.01 2.69
C ILE A 649 -22.17 -40.26 3.54
N VAL A 650 -22.41 -40.16 4.84
CA VAL A 650 -22.27 -41.25 5.82
C VAL A 650 -23.65 -41.62 6.33
N GLU A 651 -23.99 -42.90 6.29
CA GLU A 651 -25.21 -43.42 6.90
C GLU A 651 -24.98 -43.60 8.42
N GLU A 652 -25.64 -42.79 9.25
CA GLU A 652 -25.45 -42.79 10.71
C GLU A 652 -25.78 -44.15 11.34
N ALA A 653 -26.77 -44.86 10.80
CA ALA A 653 -27.13 -46.20 11.26
C ALA A 653 -25.97 -47.20 11.10
N ALA A 654 -25.20 -47.09 10.01
CA ALA A 654 -24.03 -47.94 9.77
C ALA A 654 -22.87 -47.62 10.74
N ILE A 655 -22.71 -46.33 11.09
CA ILE A 655 -21.72 -45.89 12.09
C ILE A 655 -22.02 -46.50 13.46
N ILE A 656 -23.27 -46.41 13.90
CA ILE A 656 -23.72 -46.94 15.20
C ILE A 656 -23.44 -48.44 15.28
N ASP A 657 -23.83 -49.18 14.25
CA ASP A 657 -23.62 -50.62 14.18
C ASP A 657 -22.12 -50.99 14.13
N ALA A 658 -21.28 -50.22 13.44
CA ALA A 658 -19.83 -50.43 13.43
C ALA A 658 -19.17 -50.12 14.79
N LEU A 659 -19.66 -49.11 15.53
CA LEU A 659 -19.23 -48.79 16.90
C LEU A 659 -19.62 -49.89 17.89
N GLU A 660 -20.83 -50.43 17.76
CA GLU A 660 -21.35 -51.52 18.60
C GLU A 660 -20.57 -52.82 18.36
N ARG A 661 -20.19 -53.10 17.11
CA ARG A 661 -19.36 -54.25 16.73
C ARG A 661 -17.86 -54.07 17.04
N GLY A 662 -17.45 -52.87 17.46
CA GLY A 662 -16.05 -52.53 17.75
C GLY A 662 -15.15 -52.46 16.50
N GLN A 663 -15.74 -52.47 15.31
CA GLN A 663 -15.02 -52.30 14.05
C GLN A 663 -14.57 -50.84 13.89
N LEU A 664 -15.42 -49.89 14.30
CA LEU A 664 -15.10 -48.47 14.42
C LEU A 664 -14.71 -48.18 15.87
N VAL A 665 -13.52 -47.63 16.09
CA VAL A 665 -13.01 -47.33 17.45
C VAL A 665 -12.98 -45.85 17.77
N GLY A 666 -13.23 -44.99 16.78
CA GLY A 666 -13.35 -43.55 16.95
C GLY A 666 -14.00 -42.90 15.73
N ALA A 667 -14.78 -41.85 15.96
CA ALA A 667 -15.37 -41.06 14.89
C ALA A 667 -15.42 -39.57 15.20
N GLY A 668 -15.29 -38.72 14.17
CA GLY A 668 -15.39 -37.26 14.29
C GLY A 668 -16.34 -36.68 13.25
N PHE A 669 -17.40 -36.02 13.70
CA PHE A 669 -18.41 -35.43 12.81
C PHE A 669 -18.60 -33.94 13.10
N ASP A 670 -18.31 -33.11 12.10
CA ASP A 670 -18.78 -31.73 12.07
C ASP A 670 -20.15 -31.60 11.39
N VAL A 671 -20.52 -32.60 10.59
CA VAL A 671 -21.76 -32.63 9.81
C VAL A 671 -22.53 -33.93 10.06
N HIS A 672 -23.86 -33.88 10.07
CA HIS A 672 -24.76 -34.97 10.50
C HIS A 672 -25.82 -35.28 9.45
N GLU A 673 -26.24 -36.53 9.35
CA GLU A 673 -27.15 -37.00 8.30
C GLU A 673 -28.49 -36.27 8.34
N PHE A 674 -28.98 -35.96 9.54
CA PHE A 674 -30.28 -35.33 9.77
C PHE A 674 -30.17 -33.95 10.43
N GLU A 675 -29.11 -33.18 10.13
CA GLU A 675 -28.88 -31.84 10.68
C GLU A 675 -30.16 -30.99 10.77
N PRO A 676 -30.41 -30.31 11.91
CA PRO A 676 -29.57 -30.22 13.11
C PRO A 676 -29.76 -31.39 14.10
N LYS A 677 -30.52 -32.42 13.75
CA LYS A 677 -30.76 -33.58 14.63
C LYS A 677 -29.58 -34.55 14.54
N ILE A 678 -29.13 -35.01 15.70
CA ILE A 678 -28.07 -36.02 15.84
C ILE A 678 -28.68 -37.25 16.52
N HIS A 679 -28.33 -38.44 16.05
CA HIS A 679 -28.83 -39.67 16.64
C HIS A 679 -28.43 -39.78 18.15
N PRO A 680 -29.36 -40.08 19.07
CA PRO A 680 -29.08 -40.10 20.51
C PRO A 680 -27.95 -41.06 20.93
N LYS A 681 -27.79 -42.20 20.23
CA LYS A 681 -26.67 -43.12 20.47
C LYS A 681 -25.31 -42.49 20.17
N LEU A 682 -25.19 -41.66 19.13
CA LEU A 682 -23.93 -40.96 18.82
C LEU A 682 -23.62 -39.90 19.88
N LEU A 683 -24.65 -39.16 20.34
CA LEU A 683 -24.50 -38.19 21.44
C LEU A 683 -24.05 -38.82 22.75
N ALA A 684 -24.43 -40.07 23.00
CA ALA A 684 -24.10 -40.81 24.22
C ALA A 684 -22.77 -41.56 24.14
N ASP A 685 -22.15 -41.68 22.95
CA ASP A 685 -20.94 -42.48 22.75
C ASP A 685 -19.68 -41.62 22.90
N TYR A 686 -18.87 -41.93 23.91
CA TYR A 686 -17.65 -41.18 24.22
C TYR A 686 -16.55 -41.31 23.15
N ARG A 687 -16.66 -42.30 22.25
CA ARG A 687 -15.70 -42.52 21.15
C ARG A 687 -15.98 -41.60 19.96
N VAL A 688 -17.09 -40.86 20.01
CA VAL A 688 -17.53 -39.99 18.92
C VAL A 688 -17.39 -38.53 19.34
N THR A 689 -16.60 -37.77 18.58
CA THR A 689 -16.54 -36.31 18.71
C THR A 689 -17.55 -35.68 17.75
N LEU A 690 -18.44 -34.85 18.29
CA LEU A 690 -19.51 -34.21 17.53
C LEU A 690 -19.38 -32.69 17.61
N LEU A 691 -19.42 -32.02 16.47
CA LEU A 691 -19.42 -30.56 16.34
C LEU A 691 -20.64 -30.11 15.52
N PRO A 692 -21.22 -28.92 15.79
CA PRO A 692 -22.46 -28.49 15.16
C PRO A 692 -22.23 -27.68 13.87
N HIS A 693 -21.54 -28.28 12.89
CA HIS A 693 -21.27 -27.70 11.56
C HIS A 693 -20.53 -26.35 11.62
N ILE A 694 -19.37 -26.38 12.27
CA ILE A 694 -18.54 -25.21 12.56
C ILE A 694 -17.17 -25.25 11.87
N GLY A 695 -16.94 -26.15 10.91
CA GLY A 695 -15.65 -26.31 10.23
C GLY A 695 -15.11 -25.06 9.54
N VAL A 696 -15.98 -24.07 9.28
CA VAL A 696 -15.61 -22.75 8.72
C VAL A 696 -15.72 -21.61 9.72
N ALA A 697 -16.09 -21.89 10.98
CA ALA A 697 -16.36 -20.90 12.03
C ALA A 697 -15.09 -20.30 12.64
N SER A 698 -14.30 -19.62 11.80
CA SER A 698 -13.17 -18.80 12.21
C SER A 698 -13.28 -17.38 11.66
N LYS A 699 -12.73 -16.42 12.40
CA LYS A 699 -12.66 -15.01 11.97
C LYS A 699 -12.05 -14.87 10.59
N ASP A 700 -10.96 -15.58 10.33
CA ASP A 700 -10.22 -15.48 9.07
C ASP A 700 -10.98 -16.12 7.91
N SER A 701 -11.69 -17.23 8.14
CA SER A 701 -12.53 -17.86 7.11
C SER A 701 -13.73 -16.98 6.76
N PHE A 702 -14.41 -16.42 7.75
CA PHE A 702 -15.49 -15.47 7.50
C PHE A 702 -14.99 -14.17 6.84
N LYS A 703 -13.83 -13.62 7.27
CA LYS A 703 -13.15 -12.50 6.60
C LYS A 703 -12.82 -12.81 5.15
N ALA A 704 -12.37 -14.04 4.86
CA ALA A 704 -12.10 -14.49 3.51
C ALA A 704 -13.39 -14.65 2.68
N PHE A 705 -14.49 -15.16 3.27
CA PHE A 705 -15.79 -15.23 2.61
C PHE A 705 -16.35 -13.86 2.28
N GLU A 706 -16.34 -12.95 3.26
CA GLU A 706 -16.76 -11.56 3.09
C GLU A 706 -15.94 -10.87 2.00
N ARG A 707 -14.61 -10.98 2.07
CA ARG A 707 -13.71 -10.48 1.03
C ARG A 707 -14.10 -11.05 -0.34
N LYS A 708 -14.29 -12.36 -0.46
CA LYS A 708 -14.61 -13.00 -1.74
C LYS A 708 -15.97 -12.59 -2.27
N CYS A 709 -16.96 -12.39 -1.41
CA CYS A 709 -18.27 -11.86 -1.77
C CYS A 709 -18.15 -10.41 -2.29
N VAL A 710 -17.41 -9.56 -1.58
CA VAL A 710 -17.14 -8.17 -2.02
C VAL A 710 -16.38 -8.15 -3.34
N GLU A 711 -15.33 -8.95 -3.50
CA GLU A 711 -14.59 -9.10 -4.76
C GLU A 711 -15.51 -9.50 -5.91
N ASN A 712 -16.40 -10.49 -5.71
CA ASN A 712 -17.36 -10.90 -6.73
C ASN A 712 -18.36 -9.78 -7.08
N LEU A 713 -18.82 -8.99 -6.11
CA LEU A 713 -19.70 -7.84 -6.35
C LEU A 713 -18.96 -6.74 -7.12
N VAL A 714 -17.73 -6.42 -6.73
CA VAL A 714 -16.89 -5.44 -7.40
C VAL A 714 -16.61 -5.87 -8.85
N GLU A 715 -16.24 -7.13 -9.08
CA GLU A 715 -16.00 -7.65 -10.44
C GLU A 715 -17.27 -7.65 -11.30
N TYR A 716 -18.44 -7.87 -10.70
CA TYR A 716 -19.72 -7.81 -11.40
C TYR A 716 -20.12 -6.38 -11.79
N PHE A 717 -20.02 -5.40 -10.88
CA PHE A 717 -20.48 -4.01 -11.11
C PHE A 717 -19.44 -3.10 -11.77
N TYR A 718 -18.15 -3.33 -11.50
CA TYR A 718 -17.05 -2.44 -11.90
C TYR A 718 -15.94 -3.16 -12.69
N GLY A 719 -16.00 -4.50 -12.77
CA GLY A 719 -15.08 -5.33 -13.55
C GLY A 719 -15.66 -5.75 -14.90
N ASN A 720 -15.26 -6.93 -15.38
CA ASN A 720 -15.67 -7.44 -16.70
C ASN A 720 -16.96 -8.29 -16.66
N GLY A 721 -17.74 -8.20 -15.58
CA GLY A 721 -19.04 -8.85 -15.44
C GLY A 721 -18.99 -10.36 -15.17
N LYS A 722 -17.80 -10.93 -14.88
CA LYS A 722 -17.62 -12.38 -14.67
C LYS A 722 -17.19 -12.70 -13.24
N PRO A 723 -18.13 -12.75 -12.27
CA PRO A 723 -17.81 -13.21 -10.93
C PRO A 723 -17.37 -14.68 -10.96
N SER A 724 -16.69 -15.12 -9.89
CA SER A 724 -16.32 -16.52 -9.69
C SER A 724 -17.57 -17.36 -9.36
N ALA A 725 -18.40 -17.64 -10.36
CA ALA A 725 -19.63 -18.40 -10.20
C ALA A 725 -19.35 -19.91 -10.07
N VAL A 726 -19.92 -20.53 -9.03
CA VAL A 726 -19.82 -21.97 -8.79
C VAL A 726 -20.85 -22.79 -9.58
N ASN A 727 -21.91 -22.14 -10.09
CA ASN A 727 -22.97 -22.74 -10.91
C ASN A 727 -23.10 -21.96 -12.22
N LYS A 728 -22.08 -21.99 -13.08
CA LYS A 728 -22.07 -21.20 -14.33
C LYS A 728 -23.26 -21.53 -15.24
N GLU A 729 -23.70 -22.78 -15.25
CA GLU A 729 -24.85 -23.24 -16.02
C GLU A 729 -26.18 -22.56 -15.63
N LEU A 730 -26.34 -22.10 -14.39
CA LEU A 730 -27.53 -21.35 -13.96
C LEU A 730 -27.49 -19.86 -14.38
N LEU A 731 -26.35 -19.35 -14.83
CA LEU A 731 -26.23 -17.99 -15.36
C LEU A 731 -26.57 -17.91 -16.86
N GLU A 732 -26.57 -19.04 -17.57
CA GLU A 732 -26.92 -19.10 -19.00
C GLU A 732 -28.43 -18.92 -19.23
N ASP A 733 -29.26 -19.26 -18.24
CA ASP A 733 -30.73 -19.09 -18.28
C ASP A 733 -31.23 -17.69 -17.84
N ILE A 734 -30.33 -16.80 -17.40
CA ILE A 734 -30.68 -15.46 -16.87
C ILE A 734 -30.47 -14.35 -17.92
N ASN A 735 -30.08 -14.68 -19.16
CA ASN A 735 -29.92 -13.71 -20.25
C ASN A 735 -31.07 -13.71 -21.27
#